data_AF-A0A293MWZ3-F1
#
_entry.id   AF-A0A293MWZ3-F1
#
_cell.length_a   1.000
_cell.length_b   1.000
_cell.length_c   1.000
_cell.angle_alpha   90.00
_cell.angle_beta   90.00
_cell.angle_gamma   90.00
#
_symmetry.space_group_name_H-M   'P 1'
#
loop_
_entity.id
_entity.type
_entity.pdbx_description
1 polymer ?
#
loop_
_entity_poly.entity_id
_entity_poly.type
_entity_poly.pdbx_seq_one_letter_code
_entity_poly.pdbx_strand_id
1 'polypeptide(L)'
;MFTPSAAFVMAHNGWVMGDDPLRNFAEPGSNVYLRRELIPWGDNVKLRYGKSPKDCPFLWQYMKEYVCETAQLFHGIRLDNCHSTPLHVAEYFIDAARLIRPDLYVVAELFTSSETTDNLFVNRLGITSLIRESLSAYDCHDLGRLVHRFGGAPVGSFMPPPVRPLAPSIAHALFLDMTHDNPSPYEKRSVYDFLPSAAVVAMACCSTGSSRGYDEIVSHHIHVVEESRQYTKWSTDVAKFPYEVDITSGIIAAKRALNKLHFDLGAQGFTQVYVDQVDPDTVSITRHHPVTHQSVVLVSRTAFSYPKKPNETGCIPPLCIPGVIEEVIFEARVVKDASYDKPEVRDKQYITGVHGYKLEIREHLSLYESKMVELSEASEANLQELDFTCFTPGSVIAFKVSMHATAKTAAMLVRKHLSAFGYENCPEGINPNAEDGIQTIAHRLSLLDLNRVMFRVECEEQAEGRGGGTYRLPIVGNLVYCGLQGFMSVLSEIRYKNDLGHPLCDNLRIGDWMMDYITHRLVYEHSTLALSEWFNKLFTAVKKLPRYLIPSYFDAVVTGTFSILLEEIWQKMSDFVKHGPVLVRELALGSVMMGGWVPGTNLPPLSPNLIPPQPPHRINEASKREEACTTLAAGLPHFATGYMRNWGRDTFIALRGLFLLTGRHQEARYIILAYAGCLRHGLIPNLLDKGTFARYNCRDAVWWWLQCIQDYTKEVPNGHLILKDKVARLYPTDDSPAMDPGNCDMPLEEVIQEALQRHFEGVSFRERNAGPQLDQHMTDEGFNVMFATNPMTGFLYGGNSHNCGTWMDKMGSSEKAGNKGKPATPRDGSAVEIVGLCKSTLRWLDKMYKDGHYPYNAVEKSDYGIKTVMTFEQWGALIKQNFETCFWVPESGQPIAKEDPHPELVHRRGMYKDTYLASQPWADYQLRPNFCIAMVVAPELFDKDHAWAALTNVRNVLLGPFGMKTLDPNDMNYNGYYFNNNDSNDYKVAHGMNYHQGPEWLWPVGYYLRARLKFARKTGDVQALKATLAETKEILSNNYQLVQSTPWRGLPELTNRDGEHCPGSCPVQAWSHATLLEVLYDLQQGE
;
A
#
# COMPACT_ATOMS: atom_id res chain seq x y z
N MET A 1 -53.63 31.52 23.46
CA MET A 1 -52.76 31.68 22.28
C MET A 1 -53.42 32.37 21.08
N PHE A 2 -54.73 32.65 21.07
CA PHE A 2 -55.43 33.26 19.92
C PHE A 2 -55.72 34.77 20.09
N THR A 3 -54.89 35.49 20.84
CA THR A 3 -55.00 36.96 21.01
C THR A 3 -53.84 37.66 20.30
N PRO A 4 -53.95 38.94 19.89
CA PRO A 4 -52.83 39.69 19.33
C PRO A 4 -51.60 39.72 20.27
N SER A 5 -51.82 39.69 21.58
CA SER A 5 -50.76 39.61 22.59
C SER A 5 -49.95 38.31 22.57
N ALA A 6 -50.52 37.22 22.01
CA ALA A 6 -49.81 35.95 21.90
C ALA A 6 -48.59 36.03 20.97
N ALA A 7 -48.55 37.00 20.04
CA ALA A 7 -47.40 37.26 19.18
C ALA A 7 -46.15 37.73 19.94
N PHE A 8 -46.30 38.16 21.20
CA PHE A 8 -45.21 38.57 22.08
C PHE A 8 -44.78 37.49 23.08
N VAL A 9 -45.43 36.31 23.07
CA VAL A 9 -45.05 35.18 23.92
C VAL A 9 -43.94 34.41 23.20
N MET A 10 -42.70 34.74 23.55
CA MET A 10 -41.51 34.12 22.96
C MET A 10 -41.05 32.92 23.78
N ALA A 11 -40.46 31.92 23.12
CA ALA A 11 -39.89 30.77 23.79
C ALA A 11 -38.52 31.10 24.40
N HIS A 12 -38.28 30.68 25.64
CA HIS A 12 -36.95 30.74 26.25
C HIS A 12 -35.99 29.77 25.56
N ASN A 13 -34.71 30.11 25.48
CA ASN A 13 -33.68 29.13 25.10
C ASN A 13 -33.33 28.25 26.31
N GLY A 14 -32.44 27.27 26.10
CA GLY A 14 -31.99 26.35 27.13
C GLY A 14 -31.28 25.16 26.51
N TRP A 15 -31.19 24.07 27.26
CA TRP A 15 -30.63 22.81 26.80
C TRP A 15 -31.49 21.61 27.22
N VAL A 16 -31.31 20.49 26.52
CA VAL A 16 -32.03 19.24 26.75
C VAL A 16 -30.98 18.14 26.93
N MET A 17 -31.08 17.38 28.02
CA MET A 17 -30.11 16.33 28.31
C MET A 17 -30.18 15.19 27.29
N GLY A 18 -29.07 14.90 26.61
CA GLY A 18 -28.96 13.80 25.65
C GLY A 18 -29.75 13.99 24.35
N ASP A 19 -30.12 15.22 24.00
CA ASP A 19 -30.82 15.51 22.74
C ASP A 19 -29.85 15.54 21.54
N ASP A 20 -30.39 15.37 20.34
CA ASP A 20 -29.62 15.45 19.09
C ASP A 20 -29.18 16.91 18.84
N PRO A 21 -27.87 17.23 18.83
CA PRO A 21 -27.37 18.58 18.61
C PRO A 21 -27.74 19.14 17.23
N LEU A 22 -27.99 18.28 16.24
CA LEU A 22 -28.39 18.73 14.90
C LEU A 22 -29.86 19.13 14.82
N ARG A 23 -30.66 18.80 15.85
CA ARG A 23 -32.09 19.09 15.89
C ARG A 23 -32.37 20.32 16.73
N ASN A 24 -33.04 21.30 16.13
CA ASN A 24 -33.57 22.43 16.89
C ASN A 24 -34.84 22.00 17.65
N PHE A 25 -34.73 21.85 18.98
CA PHE A 25 -35.84 21.46 19.85
C PHE A 25 -37.04 22.42 19.87
N ALA A 26 -36.93 23.62 19.27
CA ALA A 26 -38.03 24.56 19.11
C ALA A 26 -38.76 24.46 17.75
N GLU A 27 -38.30 23.58 16.86
CA GLU A 27 -38.95 23.40 15.55
C GLU A 27 -40.27 22.63 15.64
N PRO A 28 -41.18 22.85 14.67
CA PRO A 28 -42.41 22.07 14.57
C PRO A 28 -42.13 20.56 14.53
N GLY A 29 -42.83 19.80 15.37
CA GLY A 29 -42.63 18.35 15.53
C GLY A 29 -41.83 17.98 16.79
N SER A 30 -41.13 18.93 17.40
CA SER A 30 -40.55 18.77 18.73
C SER A 30 -41.59 19.09 19.82
N ASN A 31 -41.71 18.21 20.82
CA ASN A 31 -42.60 18.40 21.96
C ASN A 31 -41.84 18.79 23.25
N VAL A 32 -40.57 19.19 23.16
CA VAL A 32 -39.68 19.45 24.30
C VAL A 32 -40.29 20.46 25.30
N TYR A 33 -40.81 21.59 24.82
CA TYR A 33 -41.45 22.60 25.69
C TYR A 33 -42.73 22.06 26.35
N LEU A 34 -43.52 21.27 25.62
CA LEU A 34 -44.77 20.69 26.13
C LEU A 34 -44.50 19.59 27.17
N ARG A 35 -43.48 18.77 26.94
CA ARG A 35 -43.03 17.69 27.83
C ARG A 35 -42.21 18.20 29.02
N ARG A 36 -41.83 19.47 29.03
CA ARG A 36 -40.97 20.10 30.06
C ARG A 36 -39.60 19.44 30.18
N GLU A 37 -39.05 19.04 29.04
CA GLU A 37 -37.72 18.42 28.95
C GLU A 37 -36.61 19.47 28.83
N LEU A 38 -36.97 20.71 28.50
CA LEU A 38 -36.03 21.82 28.45
C LEU A 38 -35.63 22.24 29.87
N ILE A 39 -34.33 22.43 30.09
CA ILE A 39 -33.81 23.21 31.21
C ILE A 39 -33.69 24.65 30.69
N PRO A 40 -34.62 25.55 31.07
CA PRO A 40 -34.75 26.85 30.41
C PRO A 40 -33.83 27.91 31.05
N TRP A 41 -33.32 28.80 30.21
CA TRP A 41 -32.64 30.02 30.62
C TRP A 41 -33.63 31.18 30.57
N GLY A 42 -34.17 31.55 31.73
CA GLY A 42 -35.24 32.55 31.84
C GLY A 42 -34.82 33.98 31.50
N ASP A 43 -33.52 34.26 31.53
CA ASP A 43 -32.87 35.50 31.10
C ASP A 43 -32.82 35.65 29.56
N ASN A 44 -32.97 34.55 28.81
CA ASN A 44 -32.74 34.49 27.37
C ASN A 44 -33.98 34.11 26.56
N VAL A 45 -34.14 34.73 25.38
CA VAL A 45 -35.16 34.37 24.39
C VAL A 45 -34.51 33.63 23.22
N LYS A 46 -35.10 32.52 22.77
CA LYS A 46 -34.58 31.73 21.64
C LYS A 46 -34.85 32.44 20.31
N LEU A 47 -33.80 32.70 19.55
CA LEU A 47 -33.87 33.35 18.24
C LEU A 47 -34.28 32.35 17.14
N ARG A 48 -35.35 32.68 16.39
CA ARG A 48 -35.90 31.83 15.32
C ARG A 48 -35.44 32.30 13.93
N TYR A 49 -34.29 31.80 13.49
CA TYR A 49 -33.73 32.14 12.17
C TYR A 49 -34.51 31.56 10.98
N GLY A 50 -35.08 30.36 11.11
CA GLY A 50 -35.69 29.64 9.99
C GLY A 50 -34.66 28.95 9.09
N LYS A 51 -35.06 28.61 7.87
CA LYS A 51 -34.22 27.91 6.89
C LYS A 51 -33.34 28.87 6.08
N SER A 52 -33.74 30.13 5.95
CA SER A 52 -33.03 31.13 5.17
C SER A 52 -33.27 32.55 5.68
N PRO A 53 -32.48 33.54 5.22
CA PRO A 53 -32.72 34.96 5.54
C PRO A 53 -34.14 35.45 5.23
N LYS A 54 -34.87 34.82 4.31
CA LYS A 54 -36.24 35.20 3.95
C LYS A 54 -37.26 34.92 5.06
N ASP A 55 -36.98 33.97 5.96
CA ASP A 55 -37.93 33.55 6.99
C ASP A 55 -37.99 34.52 8.18
N CYS A 56 -36.92 35.29 8.41
CA CYS A 56 -36.85 36.35 9.41
C CYS A 56 -35.83 37.45 9.03
N PRO A 57 -36.09 38.25 7.99
CA PRO A 57 -35.08 39.13 7.37
C PRO A 57 -34.38 40.08 8.33
N PHE A 58 -35.13 40.67 9.27
CA PHE A 58 -34.57 41.59 10.27
C PHE A 58 -33.51 40.90 11.15
N LEU A 59 -33.82 39.72 11.69
CA LEU A 59 -32.92 38.99 12.59
C LEU A 59 -31.61 38.63 11.88
N TRP A 60 -31.69 38.14 10.65
CA TRP A 60 -30.51 37.79 9.86
C TRP A 60 -29.65 39.01 9.55
N GLN A 61 -30.25 40.13 9.15
CA GLN A 61 -29.51 41.35 8.85
C GLN A 61 -28.84 41.93 10.10
N TYR A 62 -29.58 42.02 11.21
CA TYR A 62 -29.07 42.53 12.48
C TYR A 62 -27.89 41.69 13.00
N MET A 63 -28.02 40.36 12.97
CA MET A 63 -26.96 39.46 13.44
C MET A 63 -25.75 39.45 12.50
N LYS A 64 -25.96 39.66 11.19
CA LYS A 64 -24.86 39.84 10.24
C LYS A 64 -24.07 41.10 10.56
N GLU A 65 -24.73 42.23 10.78
CA GLU A 65 -24.09 43.49 11.17
C GLU A 65 -23.30 43.31 12.48
N TYR A 66 -23.92 42.73 13.51
CA TYR A 66 -23.28 42.42 14.79
C TYR A 66 -22.00 41.58 14.63
N VAL A 67 -22.06 40.49 13.87
CA VAL A 67 -20.91 39.61 13.67
C VAL A 67 -19.82 40.28 12.83
N CYS A 68 -20.20 41.06 11.81
CA CYS A 68 -19.24 41.84 11.03
C CYS A 68 -18.54 42.90 11.88
N GLU A 69 -19.26 43.66 12.71
CA GLU A 69 -18.67 44.63 13.66
C GLU A 69 -17.73 43.95 14.65
N THR A 70 -18.14 42.78 15.19
CA THR A 70 -17.29 41.96 16.07
C THR A 70 -15.99 41.57 15.37
N ALA A 71 -16.06 41.12 14.12
CA ALA A 71 -14.88 40.74 13.33
C ALA A 71 -13.96 41.93 12.97
N GLN A 72 -14.50 43.15 12.89
CA GLN A 72 -13.67 44.36 12.73
C GLN A 72 -12.83 44.60 13.98
N LEU A 73 -13.42 44.43 15.16
CA LEU A 73 -12.79 44.77 16.44
C LEU A 73 -11.86 43.66 16.96
N PHE A 74 -12.21 42.39 16.79
CA PHE A 74 -11.52 41.28 17.43
C PHE A 74 -10.81 40.35 16.43
N HIS A 75 -9.70 39.76 16.86
CA HIS A 75 -8.92 38.79 16.08
C HIS A 75 -9.58 37.40 16.02
N GLY A 76 -10.53 37.13 16.91
CA GLY A 76 -11.22 35.86 16.97
C GLY A 76 -12.54 35.92 17.72
N ILE A 77 -13.33 34.86 17.60
CA ILE A 77 -14.67 34.71 18.19
C ILE A 77 -14.75 33.36 18.89
N ARG A 78 -15.31 33.34 20.11
CA ARG A 78 -15.70 32.12 20.83
C ARG A 78 -17.19 31.85 20.55
N LEU A 79 -17.48 30.69 19.96
CA LEU A 79 -18.83 30.18 19.76
C LEU A 79 -19.26 29.42 21.01
N ASP A 80 -20.09 30.09 21.80
CA ASP A 80 -20.76 29.50 22.94
C ASP A 80 -21.82 28.49 22.48
N ASN A 81 -21.88 27.32 23.15
CA ASN A 81 -22.87 26.27 22.86
C ASN A 81 -23.05 26.00 21.33
N CYS A 82 -21.93 25.90 20.60
CA CYS A 82 -21.91 25.86 19.14
C CYS A 82 -22.78 24.71 18.58
N HIS A 83 -22.76 23.57 19.26
CA HIS A 83 -23.53 22.38 18.92
C HIS A 83 -25.06 22.61 18.95
N SER A 84 -25.55 23.65 19.63
CA SER A 84 -26.98 24.00 19.68
C SER A 84 -27.37 25.07 18.65
N THR A 85 -26.43 25.55 17.84
CA THR A 85 -26.67 26.52 16.78
C THR A 85 -26.87 25.78 15.45
N PRO A 86 -27.99 26.00 14.72
CA PRO A 86 -28.19 25.36 13.43
C PRO A 86 -27.04 25.67 12.46
N LEU A 87 -26.52 24.61 11.83
CA LEU A 87 -25.26 24.68 11.10
C LEU A 87 -25.26 25.71 9.96
N HIS A 88 -26.37 25.81 9.22
CA HIS A 88 -26.52 26.81 8.13
C HIS A 88 -26.56 28.26 8.62
N VAL A 89 -26.99 28.48 9.86
CA VAL A 89 -27.02 29.81 10.48
C VAL A 89 -25.61 30.22 10.88
N ALA A 90 -24.90 29.34 11.60
CA ALA A 90 -23.53 29.59 12.01
C ALA A 90 -22.61 29.79 10.79
N GLU A 91 -22.74 28.95 9.76
CA GLU A 91 -21.95 29.02 8.53
C GLU A 91 -22.10 30.38 7.84
N TYR A 92 -23.34 30.85 7.65
CA TYR A 92 -23.60 32.14 7.03
C TYR A 92 -22.95 33.32 7.77
N PHE A 93 -23.02 33.33 9.11
CA PHE A 93 -22.47 34.44 9.89
C PHE A 93 -20.95 34.37 9.99
N ILE A 94 -20.36 33.18 10.13
CA ILE A 94 -18.92 33.03 10.13
C ILE A 94 -18.32 33.39 8.77
N ASP A 95 -18.99 33.04 7.67
CA ASP A 95 -18.57 33.47 6.33
C ASP A 95 -18.63 34.99 6.20
N ALA A 96 -19.70 35.63 6.70
CA ALA A 96 -19.79 37.08 6.73
C ALA A 96 -18.68 37.72 7.59
N ALA A 97 -18.32 37.10 8.71
CA ALA A 97 -17.21 37.52 9.57
C ALA A 97 -15.86 37.43 8.83
N ARG A 98 -15.63 36.32 8.10
CA ARG A 98 -14.39 36.08 7.34
C ARG A 98 -14.23 37.00 6.14
N LEU A 99 -15.32 37.48 5.56
CA LEU A 99 -15.25 38.53 4.53
C LEU A 99 -14.69 39.84 5.09
N ILE A 100 -14.91 40.11 6.39
CA ILE A 100 -14.33 41.27 7.09
C ILE A 100 -12.90 40.97 7.53
N ARG A 101 -12.66 39.79 8.11
CA ARG A 101 -11.36 39.35 8.62
C ARG A 101 -11.02 37.95 8.09
N PRO A 102 -10.26 37.85 6.99
CA PRO A 102 -9.94 36.56 6.37
C PRO A 102 -9.17 35.58 7.28
N ASP A 103 -8.41 36.09 8.24
CA ASP A 103 -7.59 35.35 9.22
C ASP A 103 -8.30 35.17 10.58
N LEU A 104 -9.64 35.28 10.62
CA LEU A 104 -10.43 35.17 11.85
C LEU A 104 -10.20 33.84 12.59
N TYR A 105 -9.72 33.92 13.83
CA TYR A 105 -9.57 32.76 14.72
C TYR A 105 -10.92 32.37 15.32
N VAL A 106 -11.39 31.15 15.08
CA VAL A 106 -12.69 30.69 15.59
C VAL A 106 -12.49 29.58 16.61
N VAL A 107 -12.97 29.80 17.82
CA VAL A 107 -12.97 28.80 18.90
C VAL A 107 -14.39 28.38 19.19
N ALA A 108 -14.63 27.10 19.44
CA ALA A 108 -15.95 26.63 19.78
C ALA A 108 -15.97 25.76 21.04
N GLU A 109 -16.98 26.00 21.87
CA GLU A 109 -17.45 25.02 22.83
C GLU A 109 -18.36 24.02 22.12
N LEU A 110 -17.81 22.83 21.87
CA LEU A 110 -18.45 21.80 21.07
C LEU A 110 -18.27 20.44 21.75
N PHE A 111 -19.39 19.93 22.25
CA PHE A 111 -19.48 18.65 22.94
C PHE A 111 -20.60 17.83 22.32
N THR A 112 -20.43 17.41 21.08
CA THR A 112 -21.33 16.40 20.53
C THR A 112 -20.84 15.05 21.07
N SER A 113 -21.75 14.16 21.47
CA SER A 113 -21.38 12.82 21.95
C SER A 113 -20.80 11.91 20.85
N SER A 114 -20.31 12.49 19.75
CA SER A 114 -19.85 11.85 18.52
C SER A 114 -18.78 12.69 17.83
N GLU A 115 -17.54 12.19 17.75
CA GLU A 115 -16.46 12.86 17.03
C GLU A 115 -16.78 13.11 15.55
N THR A 116 -17.57 12.24 14.93
CA THR A 116 -18.05 12.43 13.55
C THR A 116 -18.89 13.70 13.42
N THR A 117 -19.73 13.97 14.42
CA THR A 117 -20.57 15.16 14.44
C THR A 117 -19.72 16.40 14.73
N ASP A 118 -18.78 16.33 15.68
CA ASP A 118 -17.81 17.41 15.91
C ASP A 118 -17.07 17.78 14.61
N ASN A 119 -16.59 16.79 13.87
CA ASN A 119 -15.87 16.98 12.60
C ASN A 119 -16.74 17.65 11.53
N LEU A 120 -18.05 17.37 11.50
CA LEU A 120 -18.98 18.04 10.58
C LEU A 120 -19.03 19.56 10.86
N PHE A 121 -19.15 19.95 12.14
CA PHE A 121 -19.15 21.36 12.54
C PHE A 121 -17.79 22.01 12.26
N VAL A 122 -16.69 21.36 12.62
CA VAL A 122 -15.33 21.89 12.39
C VAL A 122 -15.10 22.16 10.91
N ASN A 123 -15.40 21.19 10.04
CA ASN A 123 -15.14 21.30 8.61
C ASN A 123 -16.03 22.33 7.92
N ARG A 124 -17.32 22.40 8.27
CA ARG A 124 -18.25 23.34 7.63
C ARG A 124 -18.08 24.76 8.12
N LEU A 125 -17.88 24.95 9.43
CA LEU A 125 -17.70 26.27 10.01
C LEU A 125 -16.27 26.77 9.94
N GLY A 126 -15.30 25.92 9.60
CA GLY A 126 -13.86 26.23 9.64
C GLY A 126 -13.38 26.57 11.04
N ILE A 127 -13.87 25.86 12.06
CA ILE A 127 -13.48 26.11 13.46
C ILE A 127 -11.97 25.85 13.59
N THR A 128 -11.25 26.83 14.14
CA THR A 128 -9.80 26.72 14.30
C THR A 128 -9.42 25.91 15.53
N SER A 129 -10.16 26.03 16.63
CA SER A 129 -9.86 25.24 17.84
C SER A 129 -11.12 24.88 18.64
N LEU A 130 -11.11 23.69 19.23
CA LEU A 130 -12.13 23.23 20.16
C LEU A 130 -11.67 23.45 21.59
N ILE A 131 -12.57 23.95 22.44
CA ILE A 131 -12.29 24.10 23.87
C ILE A 131 -12.17 22.73 24.53
N ARG A 132 -11.13 22.58 25.34
CA ARG A 132 -10.88 21.43 26.23
C ARG A 132 -10.59 21.95 27.63
N GLU A 133 -11.01 21.22 28.65
CA GLU A 133 -11.00 21.71 30.04
C GLU A 133 -10.21 20.77 30.94
N SER A 134 -9.20 21.28 31.65
CA SER A 134 -8.39 20.46 32.55
C SER A 134 -9.23 19.91 33.71
N LEU A 135 -10.22 20.67 34.17
CA LEU A 135 -11.11 20.29 35.27
C LEU A 135 -12.12 19.21 34.88
N SER A 136 -12.23 18.84 33.61
CA SER A 136 -13.01 17.66 33.20
C SER A 136 -12.34 16.34 33.60
N ALA A 137 -11.02 16.35 33.82
CA ALA A 137 -10.27 15.17 34.25
C ALA A 137 -10.65 14.75 35.67
N TYR A 138 -10.87 13.45 35.86
CA TYR A 138 -11.24 12.84 37.14
C TYR A 138 -10.06 12.61 38.07
N ASP A 139 -8.89 12.31 37.51
CA ASP A 139 -7.63 12.05 38.22
C ASP A 139 -6.41 12.51 37.40
N CYS A 140 -5.21 12.34 37.98
CA CYS A 140 -3.94 12.70 37.35
C CYS A 140 -3.73 11.98 36.00
N HIS A 141 -4.12 10.71 35.93
CA HIS A 141 -3.96 9.90 34.74
C HIS A 141 -4.83 10.38 33.58
N ASP A 142 -6.10 10.70 33.85
CA ASP A 142 -7.01 11.24 32.84
C ASP A 142 -6.56 12.62 32.36
N LEU A 143 -6.00 13.46 33.24
CA LEU A 143 -5.41 14.75 32.83
C LEU A 143 -4.20 14.55 31.90
N GLY A 144 -3.32 13.60 32.21
CA GLY A 144 -2.22 13.19 31.33
C GLY A 144 -2.71 12.67 29.98
N ARG A 145 -3.79 11.88 29.96
CA ARG A 145 -4.43 11.37 28.74
C ARG A 145 -4.95 12.49 27.83
N LEU A 146 -5.51 13.57 28.39
CA LEU A 146 -5.91 14.75 27.63
C LEU A 146 -4.71 15.41 26.94
N VAL A 147 -3.58 15.53 27.63
CA VAL A 147 -2.33 16.02 27.03
C VAL A 147 -1.82 15.06 25.95
N HIS A 148 -1.82 13.75 26.18
CA HIS A 148 -1.41 12.78 25.16
C HIS A 148 -2.25 12.91 23.88
N ARG A 149 -3.57 13.11 24.04
CA ARG A 149 -4.52 13.18 22.92
C ARG A 149 -4.44 14.48 22.13
N PHE A 150 -4.33 15.61 22.82
CA PHE A 150 -4.41 16.94 22.19
C PHE A 150 -3.07 17.67 22.12
N GLY A 151 -2.04 17.10 22.73
CA GLY A 151 -0.74 17.73 22.95
C GLY A 151 0.27 17.49 21.84
N GLY A 152 -0.11 17.03 20.65
CA GLY A 152 0.78 16.96 19.48
C GLY A 152 1.15 15.54 19.06
N ALA A 153 2.19 15.42 18.23
CA ALA A 153 2.61 14.12 17.69
C ALA A 153 3.39 13.32 18.76
N PRO A 154 3.29 11.98 18.80
CA PRO A 154 4.13 11.17 19.69
C PRO A 154 5.64 11.42 19.49
N VAL A 155 6.42 11.34 20.57
CA VAL A 155 7.90 11.35 20.46
C VAL A 155 8.37 10.18 19.61
N GLY A 156 9.24 10.47 18.63
CA GLY A 156 9.73 9.45 17.69
C GLY A 156 8.76 9.14 16.55
N SER A 157 7.75 9.99 16.31
CA SER A 157 6.88 9.91 15.12
C SER A 157 7.70 9.81 13.83
N PHE A 158 7.15 9.12 12.83
CA PHE A 158 7.77 9.01 11.52
C PHE A 158 7.98 10.39 10.89
N MET A 159 9.06 10.54 10.13
CA MET A 159 9.36 11.80 9.48
C MET A 159 8.35 12.08 8.36
N PRO A 160 7.82 13.31 8.26
CA PRO A 160 6.92 13.64 7.18
C PRO A 160 7.68 13.55 5.84
N PRO A 161 7.07 12.95 4.80
CA PRO A 161 7.67 12.93 3.47
C PRO A 161 7.77 14.35 2.88
N PRO A 162 8.66 14.58 1.90
CA PRO A 162 8.83 15.89 1.24
C PRO A 162 7.53 16.41 0.61
N VAL A 163 6.72 15.49 0.10
CA VAL A 163 5.37 15.78 -0.41
C VAL A 163 4.38 15.20 0.58
N ARG A 164 3.71 16.07 1.34
CA ARG A 164 2.73 15.67 2.35
C ARG A 164 1.35 15.54 1.72
N PRO A 165 0.74 14.33 1.67
CA PRO A 165 -0.66 14.22 1.29
C PRO A 165 -1.54 14.92 2.34
N LEU A 166 -2.62 15.54 1.89
CA LEU A 166 -3.63 16.08 2.80
C LEU A 166 -4.30 14.91 3.54
N ALA A 167 -3.98 14.76 4.81
CA ALA A 167 -4.50 13.68 5.66
C ALA A 167 -5.46 14.25 6.73
N PRO A 168 -6.52 13.53 7.11
CA PRO A 168 -7.35 13.89 8.24
C PRO A 168 -6.51 14.00 9.52
N SER A 169 -6.80 14.98 10.36
CA SER A 169 -6.18 15.14 11.68
C SER A 169 -7.22 15.51 12.73
N ILE A 170 -6.87 15.31 14.00
CA ILE A 170 -7.69 15.77 15.13
C ILE A 170 -7.80 17.30 15.06
N ALA A 171 -8.99 17.83 15.33
CA ALA A 171 -9.21 19.27 15.42
C ALA A 171 -8.30 19.88 16.52
N HIS A 172 -7.69 21.03 16.25
CA HIS A 172 -6.80 21.66 17.22
C HIS A 172 -7.56 22.01 18.51
N ALA A 173 -6.86 21.96 19.65
CA ALA A 173 -7.45 22.26 20.95
C ALA A 173 -7.03 23.66 21.45
N LEU A 174 -7.93 24.30 22.18
CA LEU A 174 -7.63 25.34 23.17
C LEU A 174 -7.83 24.71 24.55
N PHE A 175 -6.73 24.34 25.21
CA PHE A 175 -6.77 23.62 26.47
C PHE A 175 -6.71 24.61 27.64
N LEU A 176 -7.82 24.70 28.36
CA LEU A 176 -8.00 25.66 29.44
C LEU A 176 -7.71 25.00 30.79
N ASP A 177 -6.93 25.68 31.65
CA ASP A 177 -6.75 25.25 33.05
C ASP A 177 -8.11 25.24 33.76
N MET A 178 -8.84 26.36 33.62
CA MET A 178 -10.16 26.59 34.18
C MET A 178 -10.96 27.50 33.23
N THR A 179 -12.15 27.05 32.85
CA THR A 179 -13.12 27.90 32.14
C THR A 179 -13.88 28.76 33.13
N HIS A 180 -14.61 29.78 32.62
CA HIS A 180 -15.40 30.66 33.50
C HIS A 180 -16.62 29.95 34.09
N ASP A 181 -17.02 28.80 33.54
CA ASP A 181 -18.13 27.98 34.03
C ASP A 181 -17.68 26.91 35.04
N ASN A 182 -16.37 26.69 35.19
CA ASN A 182 -15.85 25.69 36.09
C ASN A 182 -15.85 26.17 37.56
N PRO A 183 -16.09 25.26 38.54
CA PRO A 183 -15.87 25.58 39.96
C PRO A 183 -14.37 25.78 40.24
N SER A 184 -14.05 26.43 41.36
CA SER A 184 -12.64 26.60 41.73
C SER A 184 -11.97 25.25 41.99
N PRO A 185 -10.72 25.02 41.54
CA PRO A 185 -9.95 23.84 41.91
C PRO A 185 -9.80 23.68 43.44
N TYR A 186 -9.89 24.79 44.19
CA TYR A 186 -9.93 24.77 45.65
C TYR A 186 -11.11 23.95 46.19
N GLU A 187 -12.27 24.05 45.55
CA GLU A 187 -13.50 23.32 45.92
C GLU A 187 -13.53 21.92 45.32
N LYS A 188 -13.11 21.79 44.06
CA LYS A 188 -13.21 20.52 43.30
C LYS A 188 -12.08 19.53 43.60
N ARG A 189 -10.89 20.02 43.93
CA ARG A 189 -9.67 19.24 44.10
C ARG A 189 -8.97 19.60 45.42
N SER A 190 -7.91 20.41 45.35
CA SER A 190 -7.26 21.02 46.50
C SER A 190 -6.50 22.28 46.08
N VAL A 191 -6.18 23.10 47.08
CA VAL A 191 -5.32 24.29 46.93
C VAL A 191 -3.93 23.99 46.35
N TYR A 192 -3.43 22.75 46.51
CA TYR A 192 -2.13 22.35 46.01
C TYR A 192 -2.15 22.03 44.50
N ASP A 193 -3.32 21.85 43.88
CA ASP A 193 -3.43 21.36 42.50
C ASP A 193 -3.34 22.45 41.42
N PHE A 194 -3.50 23.73 41.80
CA PHE A 194 -3.49 24.85 40.86
C PHE A 194 -2.22 24.90 40.00
N LEU A 195 -1.05 24.77 40.64
CA LEU A 195 0.24 24.77 39.96
C LEU A 195 0.46 23.49 39.12
N PRO A 196 0.35 22.27 39.68
CA PRO A 196 0.53 21.03 38.94
C PRO A 196 -0.35 20.92 37.68
N SER A 197 -1.64 21.24 37.78
CA SER A 197 -2.56 21.14 36.66
C SER A 197 -2.25 22.15 35.56
N ALA A 198 -1.92 23.39 35.93
CA ALA A 198 -1.49 24.40 34.96
C ALA A 198 -0.18 24.03 34.27
N ALA A 199 0.74 23.36 34.97
CA ALA A 199 1.99 22.88 34.39
C ALA A 199 1.75 21.76 33.38
N VAL A 200 0.84 20.84 33.67
CA VAL A 200 0.43 19.78 32.75
C VAL A 200 -0.20 20.35 31.48
N VAL A 201 -1.13 21.30 31.61
CA VAL A 201 -1.76 21.99 30.47
C VAL A 201 -0.72 22.74 29.63
N ALA A 202 0.20 23.47 30.27
CA ALA A 202 1.26 24.23 29.58
C ALA A 202 2.20 23.34 28.74
N MET A 203 2.30 22.05 29.04
CA MET A 203 3.12 21.11 28.28
C MET A 203 2.42 20.51 27.05
N ALA A 204 1.14 20.78 26.82
CA ALA A 204 0.46 20.33 25.60
C ALA A 204 0.92 21.14 24.35
N CYS A 205 1.12 20.49 23.20
CA CYS A 205 1.28 21.15 21.89
C CYS A 205 -0.04 21.67 21.31
N CYS A 206 -0.71 22.54 22.05
CA CYS A 206 -1.92 23.20 21.58
C CYS A 206 -2.02 24.58 22.22
N SER A 207 -3.00 25.39 21.81
CA SER A 207 -3.25 26.66 22.47
C SER A 207 -3.67 26.41 23.92
N THR A 208 -3.24 27.27 24.85
CA THR A 208 -3.61 27.18 26.27
C THR A 208 -4.29 28.45 26.75
N GLY A 209 -5.05 28.37 27.84
CA GLY A 209 -5.64 29.56 28.45
C GLY A 209 -6.17 29.31 29.87
N SER A 210 -6.59 30.38 30.53
CA SER A 210 -7.15 30.32 31.89
C SER A 210 -8.12 31.47 32.12
N SER A 211 -9.07 31.25 33.01
CA SER A 211 -9.97 32.30 33.49
C SER A 211 -9.37 33.01 34.70
N ARG A 212 -9.54 34.33 34.76
CA ARG A 212 -9.02 35.17 35.85
C ARG A 212 -9.58 34.71 37.21
N GLY A 213 -8.71 34.62 38.22
CA GLY A 213 -9.01 34.05 39.52
C GLY A 213 -8.33 32.70 39.75
N TYR A 214 -7.95 31.98 38.69
CA TYR A 214 -7.18 30.73 38.82
C TYR A 214 -5.79 31.00 39.40
N ASP A 215 -5.05 31.94 38.80
CA ASP A 215 -3.67 32.24 39.15
C ASP A 215 -3.55 32.88 40.53
N GLU A 216 -4.55 33.65 40.94
CA GLU A 216 -4.68 34.23 42.27
C GLU A 216 -5.09 33.19 43.34
N ILE A 217 -5.42 31.95 42.96
CA ILE A 217 -5.95 30.90 43.86
C ILE A 217 -7.24 31.37 44.56
N VAL A 218 -8.21 31.85 43.79
CA VAL A 218 -9.53 32.19 44.33
C VAL A 218 -10.23 30.92 44.79
N SER A 219 -10.65 30.88 46.05
CA SER A 219 -11.14 29.67 46.72
C SER A 219 -12.55 29.21 46.35
N HIS A 220 -13.26 29.95 45.48
CA HIS A 220 -14.67 29.73 45.19
C HIS A 220 -15.00 30.00 43.73
N HIS A 221 -16.07 29.38 43.23
CA HIS A 221 -16.60 29.67 41.90
C HIS A 221 -17.03 31.14 41.76
N ILE A 222 -16.59 31.80 40.67
CA ILE A 222 -16.94 33.18 40.33
C ILE A 222 -18.19 33.14 39.44
N HIS A 223 -19.37 33.24 40.05
CA HIS A 223 -20.63 33.06 39.34
C HIS A 223 -20.95 34.24 38.41
N VAL A 224 -21.11 33.97 37.11
CA VAL A 224 -21.31 35.00 36.07
C VAL A 224 -22.57 35.86 36.24
N VAL A 225 -23.55 35.43 37.05
CA VAL A 225 -24.79 36.17 37.31
C VAL A 225 -24.81 36.83 38.70
N GLU A 226 -24.24 36.18 39.71
CA GLU A 226 -24.43 36.58 41.12
C GLU A 226 -23.24 37.38 41.67
N GLU A 227 -22.07 37.26 41.03
CA GLU A 227 -20.89 37.96 41.47
C GLU A 227 -20.96 39.45 41.09
N SER A 228 -20.76 40.31 42.08
CA SER A 228 -20.78 41.77 41.91
C SER A 228 -19.51 42.45 42.43
N ARG A 229 -18.62 41.69 43.08
CA ARG A 229 -17.33 42.18 43.56
C ARG A 229 -16.38 42.42 42.39
N GLN A 230 -15.46 43.35 42.57
CA GLN A 230 -14.46 43.67 41.56
C GLN A 230 -13.25 42.74 41.68
N TYR A 231 -12.62 42.41 40.55
CA TYR A 231 -11.27 41.83 40.63
C TYR A 231 -10.29 42.80 41.28
N THR A 232 -9.30 42.25 41.98
CA THR A 232 -8.15 43.01 42.48
C THR A 232 -7.40 43.72 41.33
N LYS A 233 -6.68 44.79 41.64
CA LYS A 233 -5.84 45.51 40.65
C LYS A 233 -4.39 45.05 40.74
N TRP A 234 -3.67 45.12 39.63
CA TRP A 234 -2.22 44.85 39.61
C TRP A 234 -1.43 45.96 40.31
N SER A 235 -0.45 45.58 41.12
CA SER A 235 0.53 46.47 41.75
C SER A 235 1.93 46.21 41.17
N THR A 236 2.66 47.30 40.88
CA THR A 236 4.07 47.22 40.44
C THR A 236 5.04 47.04 41.61
N ASP A 237 4.63 47.44 42.81
CA ASP A 237 5.32 47.18 44.07
C ASP A 237 4.67 45.96 44.78
N VAL A 238 5.30 45.47 45.85
CA VAL A 238 4.70 44.44 46.71
C VAL A 238 3.30 44.89 47.15
N ALA A 239 2.29 44.05 46.95
CA ALA A 239 0.90 44.33 47.27
C ALA A 239 0.76 44.64 48.76
N LYS A 240 0.27 45.84 49.09
CA LYS A 240 0.12 46.32 50.48
C LYS A 240 -1.32 46.29 50.97
N PHE A 241 -2.27 46.16 50.04
CA PHE A 241 -3.69 46.23 50.31
C PHE A 241 -4.41 44.98 49.79
N PRO A 242 -5.52 44.55 50.43
CA PRO A 242 -6.27 43.36 50.03
C PRO A 242 -6.91 43.44 48.64
N TYR A 243 -7.04 44.64 48.07
CA TYR A 243 -7.53 44.85 46.70
C TYR A 243 -6.42 44.86 45.63
N GLU A 244 -5.16 44.58 46.01
CA GLU A 244 -4.00 44.54 45.13
C GLU A 244 -3.47 43.12 44.98
N VAL A 245 -2.98 42.80 43.78
CA VAL A 245 -2.21 41.58 43.49
C VAL A 245 -0.88 41.96 42.85
N ASP A 246 0.14 41.15 43.11
CA ASP A 246 1.48 41.29 42.57
C ASP A 246 2.03 39.94 42.08
N ILE A 247 3.29 39.91 41.65
CA ILE A 247 3.94 38.69 41.16
C ILE A 247 4.00 37.56 42.21
N THR A 248 3.95 37.88 43.51
CA THR A 248 4.02 36.91 44.61
C THR A 248 2.66 36.35 45.02
N SER A 249 1.58 36.90 44.46
CA SER A 249 0.21 36.48 44.77
C SER A 249 -0.11 35.14 44.10
N GLY A 250 -0.65 34.19 44.88
CA GLY A 250 -1.06 32.88 44.38
C GLY A 250 0.06 32.12 43.65
N ILE A 251 -0.22 31.68 42.42
CA ILE A 251 0.75 31.02 41.53
C ILE A 251 1.21 31.92 40.37
N ILE A 252 0.96 33.23 40.41
CA ILE A 252 1.22 34.14 39.27
C ILE A 252 2.68 34.06 38.77
N ALA A 253 3.68 34.04 39.67
CA ALA A 253 5.08 33.89 39.26
C ALA A 253 5.33 32.58 38.50
N ALA A 254 4.74 31.47 38.96
CA ALA A 254 4.85 30.18 38.29
C ALA A 254 4.10 30.18 36.96
N LYS A 255 2.90 30.79 36.86
CA LYS A 255 2.20 30.90 35.58
C LYS A 255 2.99 31.70 34.56
N ARG A 256 3.67 32.78 34.97
CA ARG A 256 4.60 33.52 34.10
C ARG A 256 5.70 32.61 33.55
N ALA A 257 6.33 31.80 34.41
CA ALA A 257 7.35 30.84 33.99
C ALA A 257 6.81 29.77 33.04
N LEU A 258 5.63 29.21 33.33
CA LEU A 258 4.94 28.23 32.49
C LEU A 258 4.54 28.79 31.13
N ASN A 259 3.99 30.00 31.07
CA ASN A 259 3.61 30.66 29.83
C ASN A 259 4.83 30.98 28.97
N LYS A 260 5.92 31.43 29.60
CA LYS A 260 7.20 31.64 28.91
C LYS A 260 7.73 30.32 28.34
N LEU A 261 7.74 29.25 29.14
CA LEU A 261 8.15 27.93 28.68
C LEU A 261 7.30 27.44 27.51
N HIS A 262 5.97 27.52 27.63
CA HIS A 262 5.03 27.11 26.59
C HIS A 262 5.25 27.89 25.29
N PHE A 263 5.40 29.21 25.38
CA PHE A 263 5.70 30.08 24.24
C PHE A 263 7.02 29.70 23.58
N ASP A 264 8.09 29.55 24.36
CA ASP A 264 9.42 29.24 23.86
C ASP A 264 9.43 27.86 23.17
N LEU A 265 8.78 26.85 23.76
CA LEU A 265 8.62 25.52 23.17
C LEU A 265 7.84 25.55 21.85
N GLY A 266 6.73 26.31 21.80
CA GLY A 266 5.92 26.48 20.60
C GLY A 266 6.68 27.19 19.49
N ALA A 267 7.30 28.34 19.80
CA ALA A 267 8.06 29.15 18.87
C ALA A 267 9.30 28.44 18.32
N GLN A 268 9.94 27.58 19.12
CA GLN A 268 11.10 26.79 18.72
C GLN A 268 10.72 25.45 18.09
N GLY A 269 9.44 25.09 17.95
CA GLY A 269 9.01 23.90 17.21
C GLY A 269 9.10 22.58 17.97
N PHE A 270 8.97 22.58 19.30
CA PHE A 270 8.87 21.37 20.13
C PHE A 270 7.52 20.66 19.96
N THR A 271 7.28 20.11 18.79
CA THR A 271 5.96 19.63 18.34
C THR A 271 5.60 18.21 18.77
N GLN A 272 6.56 17.47 19.34
CA GLN A 272 6.32 16.10 19.80
C GLN A 272 6.09 16.04 21.31
N VAL A 273 5.21 15.13 21.75
CA VAL A 273 4.84 14.94 23.15
C VAL A 273 4.84 13.47 23.55
N TYR A 274 5.33 13.21 24.75
CA TYR A 274 5.25 11.93 25.44
C TYR A 274 4.77 12.16 26.86
N VAL A 275 3.84 11.34 27.33
CA VAL A 275 3.24 11.43 28.66
C VAL A 275 3.47 10.11 29.35
N ASP A 276 4.02 10.15 30.55
CA ASP A 276 4.35 9.00 31.37
C ASP A 276 3.75 9.15 32.77
N GLN A 277 3.06 8.11 33.23
CA GLN A 277 2.49 8.08 34.57
C GLN A 277 3.53 7.48 35.52
N VAL A 278 4.11 8.31 36.39
CA VAL A 278 5.17 7.88 37.31
C VAL A 278 4.59 7.12 38.50
N ASP A 279 3.54 7.69 39.10
CA ASP A 279 2.72 7.08 40.16
C ASP A 279 1.29 7.63 40.07
N PRO A 280 0.31 7.21 40.90
CA PRO A 280 -1.07 7.69 40.78
C PRO A 280 -1.28 9.21 40.83
N ASP A 281 -0.38 9.97 41.45
CA ASP A 281 -0.50 11.42 41.62
C ASP A 281 0.54 12.22 40.80
N THR A 282 1.50 11.54 40.18
CA THR A 282 2.66 12.14 39.51
C THR A 282 2.72 11.77 38.03
N VAL A 283 2.78 12.79 37.18
CA VAL A 283 2.90 12.65 35.72
C VAL A 283 4.16 13.35 35.21
N SER A 284 4.84 12.71 34.27
CA SER A 284 5.97 13.28 33.53
C SER A 284 5.57 13.53 32.08
N ILE A 285 5.84 14.73 31.58
CA ILE A 285 5.49 15.14 30.22
C ILE A 285 6.74 15.64 29.53
N THR A 286 7.08 14.99 28.43
CA THR A 286 8.21 15.39 27.58
C THR A 286 7.68 16.14 26.36
N ARG A 287 8.16 17.38 26.17
CA ARG A 287 8.05 18.14 24.91
C ARG A 287 9.36 17.99 24.15
N HIS A 288 9.31 17.50 22.92
CA HIS A 288 10.49 17.14 22.13
C HIS A 288 10.56 17.90 20.81
N HIS A 289 11.73 18.41 20.48
CA HIS A 289 11.99 19.02 19.18
C HIS A 289 12.36 17.94 18.16
N PRO A 290 11.56 17.70 17.10
CA PRO A 290 11.80 16.60 16.16
C PRO A 290 13.11 16.76 15.39
N VAL A 291 13.53 18.01 15.11
CA VAL A 291 14.81 18.33 14.47
C VAL A 291 15.98 18.22 15.47
N THR A 292 16.11 19.09 16.46
CA THR A 292 17.33 19.13 17.29
C THR A 292 17.45 17.97 18.27
N HIS A 293 16.35 17.24 18.50
CA HIS A 293 16.18 16.23 19.54
C HIS A 293 16.46 16.71 20.96
N GLN A 294 16.43 18.03 21.16
CA GLN A 294 16.34 18.61 22.50
C GLN A 294 14.94 18.33 23.05
N SER A 295 14.86 18.07 24.34
CA SER A 295 13.62 17.80 25.06
C SER A 295 13.50 18.69 26.27
N VAL A 296 12.27 19.02 26.65
CA VAL A 296 11.95 19.52 27.98
C VAL A 296 11.08 18.48 28.67
N VAL A 297 11.55 17.99 29.82
CA VAL A 297 10.83 17.01 30.65
C VAL A 297 10.28 17.75 31.86
N LEU A 298 8.96 17.84 31.99
CA LEU A 298 8.28 18.43 33.13
C LEU A 298 7.63 17.33 33.97
N VAL A 299 7.95 17.30 35.25
CA VAL A 299 7.32 16.39 36.21
C VAL A 299 6.38 17.20 37.07
N SER A 300 5.14 16.73 37.21
CA SER A 300 4.08 17.41 37.94
C SER A 300 3.46 16.46 38.95
N ARG A 301 3.48 16.85 40.23
CA ARG A 301 2.85 16.10 41.32
C ARG A 301 1.54 16.77 41.72
N THR A 302 0.46 16.21 41.20
CA THR A 302 -0.91 16.71 41.34
C THR A 302 -1.47 16.46 42.73
N ALA A 303 -2.60 17.10 43.04
CA ALA A 303 -3.31 16.96 44.30
C ALA A 303 -4.83 17.04 44.09
N PHE A 304 -5.37 16.06 43.35
CA PHE A 304 -6.80 15.93 43.03
C PHE A 304 -7.69 15.78 44.26
N SER A 305 -7.10 15.41 45.41
CA SER A 305 -7.73 15.46 46.72
C SER A 305 -6.79 16.14 47.71
N TYR A 306 -7.34 16.64 48.83
CA TYR A 306 -6.52 17.27 49.85
C TYR A 306 -5.51 16.26 50.45
N PRO A 307 -4.20 16.50 50.35
CA PRO A 307 -3.19 15.52 50.75
C PRO A 307 -3.19 15.30 52.26
N LYS A 308 -3.14 14.02 52.70
CA LYS A 308 -3.06 13.66 54.13
C LYS A 308 -1.76 14.15 54.77
N LYS A 309 -0.67 14.18 54.01
CA LYS A 309 0.69 14.54 54.43
C LYS A 309 1.28 15.58 53.46
N PRO A 310 0.82 16.84 53.50
CA PRO A 310 1.16 17.87 52.51
C PRO A 310 2.66 18.23 52.46
N ASN A 311 3.41 17.93 53.52
CA ASN A 311 4.83 18.29 53.64
C ASN A 311 5.78 17.10 53.40
N GLU A 312 5.27 15.91 53.08
CA GLU A 312 6.09 14.72 52.85
C GLU A 312 6.17 14.39 51.35
N THR A 313 7.36 14.01 50.87
CA THR A 313 7.56 13.51 49.51
C THR A 313 7.02 12.09 49.33
N GLY A 314 7.06 11.25 50.36
CA GLY A 314 6.64 9.85 50.23
C GLY A 314 7.58 9.03 49.33
N CYS A 315 7.09 7.92 48.79
CA CYS A 315 7.86 7.02 47.93
C CYS A 315 7.41 7.19 46.48
N ILE A 316 8.17 7.98 45.72
CA ILE A 316 7.99 8.17 44.27
C ILE A 316 9.10 7.36 43.60
N PRO A 317 8.79 6.54 42.57
CA PRO A 317 9.82 5.86 41.79
C PRO A 317 10.84 6.86 41.21
N PRO A 318 12.13 6.47 41.10
CA PRO A 318 13.12 7.31 40.45
C PRO A 318 12.74 7.60 38.99
N LEU A 319 13.07 8.80 38.51
CA LEU A 319 12.82 9.20 37.13
C LEU A 319 14.05 8.94 36.26
N CYS A 320 13.90 8.12 35.23
CA CYS A 320 14.96 7.85 34.27
C CYS A 320 14.84 8.76 33.03
N ILE A 321 15.78 9.69 32.86
CA ILE A 321 15.81 10.62 31.71
C ILE A 321 16.90 10.19 30.73
N PRO A 322 16.57 9.82 29.47
CA PRO A 322 17.57 9.51 28.46
C PRO A 322 18.21 10.79 27.92
N GLY A 323 19.54 10.88 28.01
CA GLY A 323 20.29 12.05 27.57
C GLY A 323 21.06 12.75 28.69
N VAL A 324 21.41 14.01 28.44
CA VAL A 324 22.13 14.88 29.38
C VAL A 324 21.23 16.02 29.78
N ILE A 325 20.95 16.14 31.08
CA ILE A 325 20.27 17.30 31.66
C ILE A 325 21.24 18.49 31.61
N GLU A 326 20.87 19.50 30.83
CA GLU A 326 21.63 20.75 30.71
C GLU A 326 21.33 21.70 31.87
N GLU A 327 20.07 21.72 32.31
CA GLU A 327 19.54 22.74 33.21
C GLU A 327 18.23 22.27 33.86
N VAL A 328 18.01 22.65 35.11
CA VAL A 328 16.67 22.69 35.72
C VAL A 328 16.08 24.07 35.44
N ILE A 329 15.14 24.13 34.49
CA ILE A 329 14.53 25.39 34.02
C ILE A 329 13.86 26.10 35.18
N PHE A 330 13.05 25.36 35.94
CA PHE A 330 12.52 25.80 37.22
C PHE A 330 12.13 24.61 38.09
N GLU A 331 12.09 24.86 39.41
CA GLU A 331 11.40 24.02 40.37
C GLU A 331 10.47 24.91 41.20
N ALA A 332 9.24 24.45 41.43
CA ALA A 332 8.20 25.25 42.08
C ALA A 332 7.28 24.38 42.93
N ARG A 333 6.83 24.90 44.08
CA ARG A 333 5.83 24.22 44.92
C ARG A 333 4.94 25.20 45.67
N VAL A 334 3.69 24.79 45.89
CA VAL A 334 2.76 25.50 46.76
C VAL A 334 2.92 24.96 48.18
N VAL A 335 3.21 25.84 49.15
CA VAL A 335 3.35 25.47 50.56
C VAL A 335 2.41 26.29 51.43
N LYS A 336 1.95 25.70 52.53
CA LYS A 336 1.18 26.43 53.54
C LYS A 336 2.10 27.41 54.27
N ASP A 337 1.69 28.66 54.39
CA ASP A 337 2.43 29.65 55.16
C ASP A 337 2.20 29.43 56.66
N ALA A 338 3.23 28.93 57.34
CA ALA A 338 3.19 28.68 58.78
C ALA A 338 2.99 29.96 59.62
N SER A 339 3.23 31.14 59.06
CA SER A 339 3.00 32.42 59.73
C SER A 339 1.54 32.90 59.65
N TYR A 340 0.71 32.26 58.82
CA TYR A 340 -0.69 32.61 58.61
C TYR A 340 -1.63 31.60 59.28
N ASP A 341 -2.19 31.97 60.43
CA ASP A 341 -3.10 31.12 61.23
C ASP A 341 -4.56 31.61 61.23
N LYS A 342 -4.90 32.54 60.33
CA LYS A 342 -6.26 33.09 60.23
C LYS A 342 -7.10 32.25 59.26
N PRO A 343 -8.41 32.09 59.52
CA PRO A 343 -9.32 31.48 58.55
C PRO A 343 -9.41 32.36 57.30
N GLU A 344 -9.53 31.73 56.12
CA GLU A 344 -9.77 32.45 54.87
C GLU A 344 -11.15 33.10 54.90
N VAL A 345 -11.21 34.43 54.79
CA VAL A 345 -12.47 35.20 54.78
C VAL A 345 -12.56 35.95 53.46
N ARG A 346 -13.70 35.81 52.77
CA ARG A 346 -13.96 36.51 51.51
C ARG A 346 -14.05 38.01 51.75
N ASP A 347 -13.35 38.80 50.96
CA ASP A 347 -13.51 40.25 50.96
C ASP A 347 -14.92 40.65 50.45
N LYS A 348 -15.45 41.73 51.03
CA LYS A 348 -16.83 42.21 50.75
C LYS A 348 -16.94 42.98 49.43
N GLN A 349 -15.85 43.53 48.92
CA GLN A 349 -15.82 44.40 47.75
C GLN A 349 -14.99 43.79 46.61
N TYR A 350 -14.00 42.97 46.94
CA TYR A 350 -13.05 42.42 45.98
C TYR A 350 -13.06 40.89 45.92
N ILE A 351 -12.72 40.35 44.75
CA ILE A 351 -12.46 38.91 44.56
C ILE A 351 -10.99 38.67 44.88
N THR A 352 -10.72 38.10 46.05
CA THR A 352 -9.36 37.87 46.56
C THR A 352 -8.99 36.39 46.52
N GLY A 353 -7.69 36.13 46.34
CA GLY A 353 -7.09 34.82 46.50
C GLY A 353 -6.98 34.37 47.96
N VAL A 354 -6.55 33.12 48.19
CA VAL A 354 -6.19 32.64 49.53
C VAL A 354 -4.85 33.19 50.00
N HIS A 355 -4.74 33.55 51.27
CA HIS A 355 -3.52 34.16 51.84
C HIS A 355 -2.64 33.16 52.62
N GLY A 356 -3.20 32.03 53.08
CA GLY A 356 -2.50 31.02 53.87
C GLY A 356 -1.55 30.11 53.10
N TYR A 357 -1.33 30.38 51.81
CA TYR A 357 -0.49 29.59 50.93
C TYR A 357 0.43 30.50 50.14
N LYS A 358 1.68 30.07 49.97
CA LYS A 358 2.70 30.79 49.21
C LYS A 358 3.35 29.88 48.19
N LEU A 359 3.79 30.47 47.08
CA LEU A 359 4.59 29.82 46.07
C LEU A 359 6.07 29.93 46.44
N GLU A 360 6.77 28.80 46.45
CA GLU A 360 8.24 28.75 46.40
C GLU A 360 8.65 28.39 44.98
N ILE A 361 9.42 29.25 44.32
CA ILE A 361 9.91 29.02 42.95
C ILE A 361 11.39 29.41 42.84
N ARG A 362 12.16 28.61 42.11
CA ARG A 362 13.54 28.88 41.72
C ARG A 362 13.70 28.55 40.24
N GLU A 363 14.41 29.39 39.50
CA GLU A 363 14.57 29.30 38.04
C GLU A 363 16.07 29.23 37.70
N HIS A 364 16.41 28.60 36.57
CA HIS A 364 17.76 28.52 36.00
C HIS A 364 18.81 27.92 36.93
N LEU A 365 18.60 26.67 37.35
CA LEU A 365 19.48 25.97 38.30
C LEU A 365 20.30 24.90 37.58
N SER A 366 21.52 24.66 38.07
CA SER A 366 22.21 23.41 37.77
C SER A 366 21.55 22.24 38.51
N LEU A 367 21.73 21.02 38.01
CA LEU A 367 21.14 19.81 38.61
C LEU A 367 21.52 19.65 40.09
N TYR A 368 22.78 19.96 40.45
CA TYR A 368 23.29 19.86 41.83
C TYR A 368 22.75 20.93 42.78
N GLU A 369 22.19 22.02 42.25
CA GLU A 369 21.57 23.07 43.05
C GLU A 369 20.10 22.76 43.35
N SER A 370 19.50 21.79 42.66
CA SER A 370 18.11 21.34 42.84
C SER A 370 17.86 20.92 44.28
N LYS A 371 16.67 21.25 44.80
CA LYS A 371 16.23 20.77 46.11
C LYS A 371 15.19 19.67 45.98
N MET A 372 14.57 19.52 44.81
CA MET A 372 13.50 18.55 44.58
C MET A 372 14.01 17.22 44.06
N VAL A 373 15.20 17.18 43.46
CA VAL A 373 15.81 15.96 42.94
C VAL A 373 17.30 15.86 43.24
N GLU A 374 17.80 14.63 43.30
CA GLU A 374 19.23 14.31 43.35
C GLU A 374 19.56 13.20 42.32
N LEU A 375 20.82 13.13 41.89
CA LEU A 375 21.25 12.12 40.92
C LEU A 375 21.50 10.79 41.63
N SER A 376 20.83 9.72 41.20
CA SER A 376 20.97 8.37 41.74
C SER A 376 22.32 7.75 41.37
N GLU A 377 22.86 6.92 42.27
CA GLU A 377 24.09 6.13 42.07
C GLU A 377 23.94 5.11 40.91
N ALA A 378 22.70 4.79 40.51
CA ALA A 378 22.41 3.86 39.42
C ALA A 378 22.46 4.49 38.01
N SER A 379 22.82 5.77 37.90
CA SER A 379 22.92 6.47 36.62
C SER A 379 23.98 5.84 35.69
N GLU A 380 23.59 5.53 34.46
CA GLU A 380 24.47 4.99 33.43
C GLU A 380 24.90 6.07 32.42
N ALA A 381 25.89 5.76 31.58
CA ALA A 381 26.45 6.72 30.61
C ALA A 381 25.42 7.35 29.65
N ASN A 382 24.26 6.70 29.42
CA ASN A 382 23.22 7.15 28.49
C ASN A 382 21.87 7.49 29.15
N LEU A 383 21.76 7.31 30.47
CA LEU A 383 20.51 7.43 31.22
C LEU A 383 20.79 8.03 32.59
N GLN A 384 20.22 9.20 32.87
CA GLN A 384 20.34 9.85 34.17
C GLN A 384 19.12 9.50 35.02
N GLU A 385 19.35 8.84 36.14
CA GLU A 385 18.30 8.46 37.09
C GLU A 385 18.23 9.49 38.23
N LEU A 386 17.04 9.99 38.52
CA LEU A 386 16.81 11.06 39.50
C LEU A 386 15.91 10.57 40.63
N ASP A 387 16.37 10.73 41.87
CA ASP A 387 15.58 10.49 43.07
C ASP A 387 14.87 11.76 43.53
N PHE A 388 13.61 11.63 43.96
CA PHE A 388 12.82 12.76 44.45
C PHE A 388 13.00 12.97 45.96
N THR A 389 13.39 14.18 46.37
CA THR A 389 13.68 14.49 47.77
C THR A 389 12.68 15.45 48.40
N CYS A 390 12.58 16.70 47.93
CA CYS A 390 11.61 17.71 48.43
C CYS A 390 10.39 17.93 47.50
N PHE A 391 9.98 16.89 46.78
CA PHE A 391 8.93 16.94 45.76
C PHE A 391 7.54 16.61 46.34
N THR A 392 6.99 17.51 47.16
CA THR A 392 5.71 17.35 47.87
C THR A 392 4.46 17.45 46.95
N PRO A 393 3.24 17.06 47.38
CA PRO A 393 2.03 17.35 46.62
C PRO A 393 1.91 18.84 46.30
N GLY A 394 1.61 19.20 45.05
CA GLY A 394 1.65 20.60 44.60
C GLY A 394 2.99 21.08 44.07
N SER A 395 3.92 20.17 43.76
CA SER A 395 5.25 20.45 43.22
C SER A 395 5.34 20.21 41.71
N VAL A 396 6.18 21.01 41.05
CA VAL A 396 6.50 20.91 39.63
C VAL A 396 8.00 21.17 39.43
N ILE A 397 8.64 20.39 38.57
CA ILE A 397 10.03 20.62 38.15
C ILE A 397 10.16 20.40 36.64
N ALA A 398 10.95 21.22 35.96
CA ALA A 398 11.17 21.13 34.53
C ALA A 398 12.67 21.08 34.18
N PHE A 399 13.06 20.11 33.35
CA PHE A 399 14.42 19.87 32.92
C PHE A 399 14.58 20.16 31.43
N LYS A 400 15.70 20.79 31.07
CA LYS A 400 16.15 20.87 29.68
C LYS A 400 17.13 19.74 29.42
N VAL A 401 16.86 18.91 28.41
CA VAL A 401 17.59 17.68 28.13
C VAL A 401 18.07 17.67 26.69
N SER A 402 19.34 17.41 26.50
CA SER A 402 19.94 17.23 25.19
C SER A 402 20.43 15.81 24.96
N MET A 403 20.51 15.44 23.70
CA MET A 403 21.10 14.17 23.28
C MET A 403 22.62 14.14 23.55
N HIS A 404 23.16 12.98 23.92
CA HIS A 404 24.61 12.78 24.05
C HIS A 404 25.37 13.15 22.77
N ALA A 405 26.60 13.65 22.91
CA ALA A 405 27.41 14.13 21.79
C ALA A 405 27.61 13.08 20.67
N THR A 406 27.74 11.81 21.03
CA THR A 406 27.85 10.68 20.10
C THR A 406 26.60 10.49 19.25
N ALA A 407 25.43 10.45 19.90
CA ALA A 407 24.13 10.32 19.25
C ALA A 407 23.78 11.58 18.44
N LYS A 408 24.11 12.78 18.93
CA LYS A 408 23.94 14.04 18.19
C LYS A 408 24.75 14.05 16.89
N THR A 409 26.01 13.61 16.95
CA THR A 409 26.87 13.48 15.76
C THR A 409 26.31 12.46 14.77
N ALA A 410 25.78 11.34 15.27
CA ALA A 410 25.15 10.32 14.45
C ALA A 410 23.86 10.83 13.77
N ALA A 411 22.99 11.53 14.50
CA ALA A 411 21.76 12.13 13.95
C ALA A 411 22.07 13.14 12.83
N MET A 412 23.07 14.00 13.04
CA MET A 412 23.53 14.96 12.02
C MET A 412 24.04 14.24 10.77
N LEU A 413 24.83 13.16 10.92
CA LEU A 413 25.32 12.37 9.80
C LEU A 413 24.17 11.76 8.99
N VAL A 414 23.22 11.09 9.65
CA VAL A 414 22.08 10.46 8.96
C VAL A 414 21.26 11.52 8.22
N ARG A 415 20.97 12.65 8.84
CA ARG A 415 20.22 13.74 8.19
C ARG A 415 20.92 14.37 7.01
N LYS A 416 22.25 14.49 7.05
CA LYS A 416 23.01 14.97 5.91
C LYS A 416 22.82 14.09 4.67
N HIS A 417 22.55 12.80 4.88
CA HIS A 417 22.14 11.89 3.81
C HIS A 417 20.63 11.95 3.51
N LEU A 418 19.76 12.15 4.50
CA LEU A 418 18.32 12.28 4.27
C LEU A 418 17.94 13.49 3.41
N SER A 419 18.74 14.57 3.42
CA SER A 419 18.56 15.70 2.49
C SER A 419 18.58 15.28 1.02
N ALA A 420 19.33 14.22 0.67
CA ALA A 420 19.37 13.65 -0.68
C ALA A 420 18.00 13.09 -1.12
N PHE A 421 17.11 12.79 -0.17
CA PHE A 421 15.76 12.29 -0.42
C PHE A 421 14.70 13.42 -0.37
N GLY A 422 15.12 14.67 -0.19
CA GLY A 422 14.22 15.83 -0.12
C GLY A 422 13.61 16.09 1.25
N TYR A 423 14.04 15.41 2.31
CA TYR A 423 13.56 15.71 3.67
C TYR A 423 13.98 17.13 4.08
N GLU A 424 13.01 17.93 4.55
CA GLU A 424 13.24 19.30 5.02
C GLU A 424 14.08 19.33 6.30
N ASN A 425 14.63 20.51 6.64
CA ASN A 425 15.40 20.77 7.87
C ASN A 425 16.65 19.89 8.07
N CYS A 426 17.26 19.44 6.97
CA CYS A 426 18.55 18.77 6.99
C CYS A 426 19.70 19.79 6.82
N PRO A 427 20.88 19.56 7.44
CA PRO A 427 22.10 20.36 7.17
C PRO A 427 22.47 20.33 5.68
N GLU A 428 23.36 21.23 5.23
CA GLU A 428 23.91 21.23 3.85
C GLU A 428 24.22 19.79 3.40
N GLY A 429 23.45 19.34 2.40
CA GLY A 429 23.38 17.93 2.03
C GLY A 429 24.69 17.40 1.46
N ILE A 430 24.88 16.09 1.52
CA ILE A 430 25.91 15.44 0.71
C ILE A 430 25.44 15.49 -0.74
N ASN A 431 26.33 15.85 -1.67
CA ASN A 431 26.02 15.78 -3.09
C ASN A 431 25.59 14.34 -3.40
N PRO A 432 24.32 14.13 -3.76
CA PRO A 432 23.77 12.79 -3.84
C PRO A 432 24.26 12.08 -5.13
N ASN A 433 24.82 12.86 -6.06
CA ASN A 433 25.52 12.43 -7.28
C ASN A 433 27.05 12.33 -7.10
N ALA A 434 27.58 12.39 -5.87
CA ALA A 434 28.99 12.08 -5.62
C ALA A 434 29.29 10.60 -5.98
N GLU A 435 30.57 10.24 -6.10
CA GLU A 435 30.96 8.88 -6.49
C GLU A 435 30.45 7.80 -5.51
N ASP A 436 30.41 8.11 -4.22
CA ASP A 436 29.86 7.30 -3.13
C ASP A 436 28.40 7.68 -2.77
N GLY A 437 27.77 8.52 -3.59
CA GLY A 437 26.38 8.97 -3.43
C GLY A 437 25.36 7.90 -3.83
N ILE A 438 24.20 7.91 -3.18
CA ILE A 438 23.18 6.87 -3.36
C ILE A 438 22.62 6.84 -4.79
N GLN A 439 22.49 7.99 -5.47
CA GLN A 439 22.05 8.06 -6.87
C GLN A 439 23.08 7.42 -7.79
N THR A 440 24.37 7.71 -7.60
CA THR A 440 25.45 7.11 -8.39
C THR A 440 25.53 5.60 -8.19
N ILE A 441 25.39 5.14 -6.94
CA ILE A 441 25.35 3.71 -6.61
C ILE A 441 24.14 3.06 -7.27
N ALA A 442 22.95 3.64 -7.13
CA ALA A 442 21.71 3.14 -7.75
C ALA A 442 21.84 3.05 -9.28
N HIS A 443 22.44 4.06 -9.91
CA HIS A 443 22.62 4.11 -11.36
C HIS A 443 23.51 2.97 -11.90
N ARG A 444 24.48 2.51 -11.12
CA ARG A 444 25.37 1.39 -11.48
C ARG A 444 24.70 0.02 -11.39
N LEU A 445 23.59 -0.09 -10.65
CA LEU A 445 22.86 -1.35 -10.51
C LEU A 445 22.15 -1.71 -11.81
N SER A 446 22.22 -2.97 -12.21
CA SER A 446 21.41 -3.52 -13.28
C SER A 446 19.99 -3.87 -12.77
N LEU A 447 19.04 -4.13 -13.68
CA LEU A 447 17.72 -4.65 -13.30
C LEU A 447 17.82 -5.99 -12.55
N LEU A 448 18.84 -6.81 -12.86
CA LEU A 448 19.12 -8.05 -12.14
C LEU A 448 19.58 -7.79 -10.70
N ASP A 449 20.42 -6.77 -10.48
CA ASP A 449 20.83 -6.39 -9.11
C ASP A 449 19.64 -5.81 -8.33
N LEU A 450 18.76 -5.06 -9.01
CA LEU A 450 17.56 -4.47 -8.42
C LEU A 450 16.52 -5.54 -8.03
N ASN A 451 16.44 -6.69 -8.72
CA ASN A 451 15.68 -7.85 -8.24
C ASN A 451 16.16 -8.29 -6.84
N ARG A 452 17.48 -8.41 -6.64
CA ARG A 452 18.08 -8.80 -5.35
C ARG A 452 17.86 -7.77 -4.26
N VAL A 453 18.03 -6.50 -4.59
CA VAL A 453 17.92 -5.41 -3.62
C VAL A 453 16.47 -5.20 -3.17
N MET A 454 15.52 -5.25 -4.10
CA MET A 454 14.13 -4.85 -3.86
C MET A 454 13.23 -6.03 -3.50
N PHE A 455 13.40 -7.21 -4.11
CA PHE A 455 12.43 -8.30 -4.04
C PHE A 455 13.04 -9.56 -3.40
N ARG A 456 13.24 -10.65 -4.15
CA ARG A 456 13.60 -12.00 -3.68
C ARG A 456 12.61 -12.58 -2.69
N VAL A 457 11.95 -13.68 -3.06
CA VAL A 457 11.20 -14.48 -2.09
C VAL A 457 12.12 -15.40 -1.29
N GLU A 458 11.62 -15.91 -0.17
CA GLU A 458 12.39 -16.76 0.76
C GLU A 458 13.11 -17.91 0.05
N CYS A 459 12.39 -18.66 -0.81
CA CYS A 459 12.96 -19.81 -1.50
C CYS A 459 14.05 -19.43 -2.53
N GLU A 460 13.95 -18.26 -3.18
CA GLU A 460 14.99 -17.78 -4.11
C GLU A 460 16.30 -17.50 -3.37
N GLU A 461 16.21 -16.86 -2.20
CA GLU A 461 17.39 -16.55 -1.39
C GLU A 461 17.99 -17.80 -0.73
N GLN A 462 17.14 -18.74 -0.30
CA GLN A 462 17.57 -20.05 0.22
C GLN A 462 18.29 -20.89 -0.84
N ALA A 463 17.90 -20.80 -2.11
CA ALA A 463 18.51 -21.55 -3.21
C ALA A 463 20.00 -21.22 -3.42
N GLU A 464 20.49 -20.11 -2.87
CA GLU A 464 21.91 -19.76 -2.88
C GLU A 464 22.76 -20.56 -1.89
N GLY A 465 22.14 -21.32 -0.98
CA GLY A 465 22.85 -22.19 -0.04
C GLY A 465 23.55 -21.45 1.11
N ARG A 466 23.29 -20.15 1.29
CA ARG A 466 23.95 -19.29 2.30
C ARG A 466 23.17 -19.15 3.60
N GLY A 467 22.08 -19.90 3.77
CA GLY A 467 21.20 -19.81 4.95
C GLY A 467 20.36 -18.52 5.01
N GLY A 468 20.25 -17.78 3.91
CA GLY A 468 19.40 -16.59 3.79
C GLY A 468 17.92 -16.93 3.70
N GLY A 469 17.06 -15.94 3.94
CA GLY A 469 15.60 -16.07 3.89
C GLY A 469 14.92 -14.75 4.25
N THR A 470 13.59 -14.71 4.22
CA THR A 470 12.81 -13.52 4.57
C THR A 470 12.97 -13.17 6.05
N TYR A 471 13.02 -11.87 6.37
CA TYR A 471 13.04 -11.44 7.77
C TYR A 471 11.74 -11.84 8.47
N ARG A 472 11.85 -12.44 9.66
CA ARG A 472 10.70 -12.84 10.48
C ARG A 472 10.47 -11.83 11.61
N LEU A 473 9.33 -11.16 11.55
CA LEU A 473 8.85 -10.33 12.65
C LEU A 473 8.23 -11.21 13.74
N PRO A 474 8.54 -10.96 15.03
CA PRO A 474 7.80 -11.56 16.13
C PRO A 474 6.29 -11.28 15.98
N ILE A 475 5.44 -12.29 16.21
CA ILE A 475 3.97 -12.23 16.13
C ILE A 475 3.41 -12.08 14.70
N VAL A 476 3.96 -11.20 13.86
CA VAL A 476 3.47 -10.94 12.49
C VAL A 476 3.84 -12.07 11.52
N GLY A 477 5.03 -12.66 11.65
CA GLY A 477 5.53 -13.71 10.77
C GLY A 477 6.56 -13.22 9.75
N ASN A 478 6.73 -13.97 8.66
CA ASN A 478 7.70 -13.67 7.61
C ASN A 478 7.22 -12.51 6.73
N LEU A 479 8.13 -11.60 6.38
CA LEU A 479 7.90 -10.66 5.28
C LEU A 479 7.77 -11.43 3.96
N VAL A 480 7.03 -10.89 2.99
CA VAL A 480 6.82 -11.55 1.69
C VAL A 480 8.06 -11.55 0.79
N TYR A 481 8.95 -10.58 0.98
CA TYR A 481 10.21 -10.42 0.25
C TYR A 481 11.37 -10.22 1.23
N CYS A 482 12.56 -10.67 0.85
CA CYS A 482 13.81 -10.44 1.57
C CYS A 482 14.30 -8.99 1.37
N GLY A 483 14.03 -8.43 0.20
CA GLY A 483 14.43 -7.09 -0.23
C GLY A 483 13.65 -5.95 0.43
N LEU A 484 13.98 -4.72 0.02
CA LEU A 484 13.36 -3.52 0.59
C LEU A 484 11.83 -3.48 0.42
N GLN A 485 11.28 -4.09 -0.64
CA GLN A 485 9.83 -4.19 -0.83
C GLN A 485 9.14 -4.88 0.35
N GLY A 486 9.75 -5.91 0.94
CA GLY A 486 9.18 -6.63 2.08
C GLY A 486 8.97 -5.72 3.28
N PHE A 487 9.94 -4.85 3.57
CA PHE A 487 9.83 -3.83 4.61
C PHE A 487 8.83 -2.74 4.22
N MET A 488 8.86 -2.27 2.97
CA MET A 488 7.96 -1.21 2.48
C MET A 488 6.49 -1.61 2.49
N SER A 489 6.19 -2.89 2.28
CA SER A 489 4.82 -3.41 2.37
C SER A 489 4.23 -3.28 3.78
N VAL A 490 5.07 -3.22 4.81
CA VAL A 490 4.65 -2.92 6.20
C VAL A 490 4.77 -1.42 6.50
N LEU A 491 5.92 -0.81 6.19
CA LEU A 491 6.22 0.59 6.48
C LEU A 491 5.22 1.56 5.84
N SER A 492 4.76 1.29 4.61
CA SER A 492 3.81 2.16 3.92
C SER A 492 2.47 2.29 4.64
N GLU A 493 2.03 1.27 5.38
CA GLU A 493 0.81 1.30 6.18
C GLU A 493 1.04 1.99 7.53
N ILE A 494 2.06 1.55 8.27
CA ILE A 494 2.27 2.03 9.65
C ILE A 494 2.75 3.48 9.67
N ARG A 495 3.52 3.92 8.68
CA ARG A 495 3.96 5.31 8.56
C ARG A 495 2.79 6.26 8.34
N TYR A 496 1.85 5.90 7.46
CA TYR A 496 0.67 6.72 7.17
C TYR A 496 -0.19 6.93 8.42
N LYS A 497 -0.34 5.88 9.24
CA LYS A 497 -1.09 5.90 10.50
C LYS A 497 -0.28 6.41 11.70
N ASN A 498 1.02 6.65 11.51
CA ASN A 498 1.99 6.89 12.58
C ASN A 498 1.91 5.83 13.71
N ASP A 499 1.73 4.56 13.33
CA ASP A 499 1.58 3.43 14.25
C ASP A 499 2.94 2.99 14.79
N LEU A 500 3.40 3.71 15.81
CA LEU A 500 4.62 3.40 16.53
C LEU A 500 4.48 2.13 17.41
N GLY A 501 3.26 1.65 17.67
CA GLY A 501 3.00 0.44 18.47
C GLY A 501 3.12 -0.86 17.68
N HIS A 502 3.44 -0.77 16.38
CA HIS A 502 3.54 -1.95 15.52
C HIS A 502 4.75 -2.84 15.91
N PRO A 503 4.65 -4.18 15.84
CA PRO A 503 5.76 -5.09 16.18
C PRO A 503 7.06 -4.86 15.42
N LEU A 504 7.00 -4.27 14.22
CA LEU A 504 8.17 -3.83 13.46
C LEU A 504 8.95 -2.73 14.21
N CYS A 505 8.24 -1.74 14.74
CA CYS A 505 8.84 -0.65 15.53
C CYS A 505 9.43 -1.20 16.83
N ASP A 506 8.74 -2.11 17.51
CA ASP A 506 9.24 -2.72 18.73
C ASP A 506 10.50 -3.54 18.48
N ASN A 507 10.55 -4.32 17.40
CA ASN A 507 11.76 -5.06 17.04
C ASN A 507 12.97 -4.11 16.84
N LEU A 508 12.76 -2.98 16.16
CA LEU A 508 13.79 -1.94 15.96
C LEU A 508 14.21 -1.23 17.25
N ARG A 509 13.32 -1.12 18.24
CA ARG A 509 13.68 -0.58 19.57
C ARG A 509 14.50 -1.56 20.38
N ILE A 510 14.19 -2.85 20.28
CA ILE A 510 14.82 -3.90 21.09
C ILE A 510 16.20 -4.26 20.54
N GLY A 511 16.41 -4.23 19.22
CA GLY A 511 17.72 -4.56 18.65
C GLY A 511 17.94 -4.11 17.22
N ASP A 512 19.15 -4.40 16.73
CA ASP A 512 19.69 -3.84 15.49
C ASP A 512 19.55 -4.79 14.28
N TRP A 513 18.85 -5.91 14.47
CA TRP A 513 18.85 -7.07 13.56
C TRP A 513 18.33 -6.76 12.16
N MET A 514 17.32 -5.90 12.00
CA MET A 514 16.81 -5.54 10.67
C MET A 514 17.83 -4.77 9.83
N MET A 515 18.56 -3.85 10.47
CA MET A 515 19.60 -3.07 9.82
C MET A 515 20.74 -3.98 9.36
N ASP A 516 21.16 -4.93 10.22
CA ASP A 516 22.17 -5.92 9.90
C ASP A 516 21.71 -6.92 8.84
N TYR A 517 20.44 -7.29 8.86
CA TYR A 517 19.84 -8.15 7.85
C TYR A 517 19.90 -7.49 6.46
N ILE A 518 19.53 -6.21 6.36
CA ILE A 518 19.56 -5.47 5.08
C ILE A 518 20.99 -5.38 4.53
N THR A 519 21.97 -5.08 5.38
CA THR A 519 23.37 -4.92 4.93
C THR A 519 23.99 -6.26 4.54
N HIS A 520 23.95 -7.25 5.43
CA HIS A 520 24.62 -8.54 5.21
C HIS A 520 24.09 -9.29 3.98
N ARG A 521 22.80 -9.17 3.65
CA ARG A 521 22.22 -9.76 2.44
C ARG A 521 22.89 -9.28 1.15
N LEU A 522 23.38 -8.04 1.14
CA LEU A 522 23.92 -7.36 -0.05
C LEU A 522 25.45 -7.43 -0.18
N VAL A 523 26.18 -7.87 0.86
CA VAL A 523 27.66 -7.96 0.85
C VAL A 523 28.18 -9.00 -0.15
N TYR A 524 27.35 -9.99 -0.42
CA TYR A 524 27.70 -11.23 -1.10
C TYR A 524 27.88 -11.13 -2.61
N GLU A 525 27.36 -10.07 -3.23
CA GLU A 525 27.47 -9.83 -4.67
C GLU A 525 28.29 -8.57 -4.89
N HIS A 526 29.32 -8.67 -5.74
CA HIS A 526 30.20 -7.55 -6.03
C HIS A 526 29.43 -6.31 -6.55
N SER A 527 28.36 -6.52 -7.32
CA SER A 527 27.53 -5.43 -7.85
C SER A 527 26.72 -4.68 -6.77
N THR A 528 26.34 -5.35 -5.67
CA THR A 528 25.57 -4.72 -4.58
C THR A 528 26.41 -4.30 -3.39
N LEU A 529 27.72 -4.61 -3.40
CA LEU A 529 28.64 -4.31 -2.30
C LEU A 529 28.66 -2.82 -1.93
N ALA A 530 28.76 -1.93 -2.92
CA ALA A 530 28.76 -0.48 -2.68
C ALA A 530 27.47 0.00 -1.99
N LEU A 531 26.32 -0.59 -2.34
CA LEU A 531 25.05 -0.28 -1.68
C LEU A 531 25.01 -0.82 -0.25
N SER A 532 25.55 -2.03 -0.02
CA SER A 532 25.69 -2.61 1.32
C SER A 532 26.56 -1.73 2.23
N GLU A 533 27.72 -1.30 1.75
CA GLU A 533 28.64 -0.42 2.48
C GLU A 533 27.98 0.93 2.81
N TRP A 534 27.24 1.49 1.86
CA TRP A 534 26.46 2.71 2.06
C TRP A 534 25.39 2.54 3.15
N PHE A 535 24.60 1.46 3.11
CA PHE A 535 23.63 1.14 4.17
C PHE A 535 24.32 0.93 5.51
N ASN A 536 25.44 0.20 5.54
CA ASN A 536 26.16 -0.10 6.77
C ASN A 536 26.69 1.16 7.45
N LYS A 537 27.24 2.10 6.66
CA LYS A 537 27.68 3.41 7.16
C LYS A 537 26.54 4.17 7.82
N LEU A 538 25.37 4.23 7.18
CA LEU A 538 24.19 4.91 7.72
C LEU A 538 23.58 4.21 8.93
N PHE A 539 23.35 2.91 8.84
CA PHE A 539 22.76 2.17 9.94
C PHE A 539 23.69 2.12 11.16
N THR A 540 25.01 2.10 11.00
CA THR A 540 25.95 2.27 12.12
C THR A 540 25.73 3.58 12.87
N ALA A 541 25.31 4.65 12.18
CA ALA A 541 24.92 5.89 12.82
C ALA A 541 23.51 5.80 13.45
N VAL A 542 22.54 5.21 12.77
CA VAL A 542 21.18 5.01 13.31
C VAL A 542 21.20 4.20 14.61
N LYS A 543 22.02 3.15 14.71
CA LYS A 543 22.20 2.32 15.92
C LYS A 543 22.70 3.09 17.14
N LYS A 544 23.32 4.25 16.94
CA LYS A 544 23.81 5.13 18.03
C LYS A 544 22.74 6.09 18.53
N LEU A 545 21.58 6.17 17.88
CA LEU A 545 20.47 7.01 18.32
C LEU A 545 19.74 6.37 19.52
N PRO A 546 19.07 7.19 20.35
CA PRO A 546 18.14 6.66 21.35
C PRO A 546 17.13 5.71 20.72
N ARG A 547 16.86 4.58 21.39
CA ARG A 547 16.02 3.49 20.85
C ARG A 547 14.64 3.95 20.38
N TYR A 548 14.04 4.93 21.07
CA TYR A 548 12.74 5.49 20.70
C TYR A 548 12.73 6.27 19.36
N LEU A 549 13.89 6.68 18.83
CA LEU A 549 14.02 7.36 17.53
C LEU A 549 14.34 6.43 16.37
N ILE A 550 14.88 5.22 16.65
CA ILE A 550 15.34 4.29 15.62
C ILE A 550 14.25 3.96 14.60
N PRO A 551 12.99 3.67 14.97
CA PRO A 551 11.96 3.36 13.98
C PRO A 551 11.74 4.46 12.93
N SER A 552 11.71 5.73 13.36
CA SER A 552 11.52 6.89 12.48
C SER A 552 12.70 7.08 11.52
N TYR A 553 13.94 6.98 12.03
CA TYR A 553 15.14 7.11 11.19
C TYR A 553 15.36 5.91 10.26
N PHE A 554 15.04 4.70 10.70
CA PHE A 554 15.07 3.50 9.88
C PHE A 554 14.11 3.62 8.69
N ASP A 555 12.85 3.99 8.95
CA ASP A 555 11.87 4.24 7.90
C ASP A 555 12.33 5.33 6.92
N ALA A 556 12.85 6.45 7.41
CA ALA A 556 13.30 7.55 6.55
C ALA A 556 14.43 7.10 5.59
N VAL A 557 15.39 6.30 6.09
CA VAL A 557 16.47 5.73 5.28
C VAL A 557 15.92 4.71 4.28
N VAL A 558 15.14 3.72 4.73
CA VAL A 558 14.62 2.66 3.87
C VAL A 558 13.68 3.21 2.80
N THR A 559 12.75 4.10 3.16
CA THR A 559 11.81 4.73 2.23
C THR A 559 12.51 5.63 1.23
N GLY A 560 13.48 6.42 1.67
CA GLY A 560 14.28 7.28 0.79
C GLY A 560 15.06 6.47 -0.24
N THR A 561 15.78 5.44 0.21
CA THR A 561 16.52 4.55 -0.70
C THR A 561 15.59 3.76 -1.62
N PHE A 562 14.49 3.22 -1.11
CA PHE A 562 13.50 2.50 -1.92
C PHE A 562 12.96 3.38 -3.05
N SER A 563 12.64 4.65 -2.77
CA SER A 563 12.10 5.58 -3.77
C SER A 563 13.11 5.86 -4.90
N ILE A 564 14.39 6.03 -4.59
CA ILE A 564 15.45 6.20 -5.60
C ILE A 564 15.60 4.94 -6.45
N LEU A 565 15.66 3.76 -5.81
CA LEU A 565 15.84 2.50 -6.52
C LEU A 565 14.63 2.18 -7.41
N LEU A 566 13.43 2.53 -6.96
CA LEU A 566 12.21 2.35 -7.75
C LEU A 566 12.19 3.25 -8.98
N GLU A 567 12.56 4.53 -8.83
CA GLU A 567 12.72 5.43 -9.97
C GLU A 567 13.78 4.90 -10.94
N GLU A 568 14.89 4.38 -10.42
CA GLU A 568 15.98 3.86 -11.25
C GLU A 568 15.62 2.55 -11.97
N ILE A 569 14.71 1.73 -11.44
CA ILE A 569 14.11 0.62 -12.19
C ILE A 569 13.41 1.16 -13.44
N TRP A 570 12.55 2.17 -13.29
CA TRP A 570 11.75 2.71 -14.40
C TRP A 570 12.60 3.51 -15.40
N GLN A 571 13.63 4.21 -14.96
CA GLN A 571 14.56 4.94 -15.82
C GLN A 571 15.39 4.02 -16.73
N LYS A 572 15.61 2.77 -16.31
CA LYS A 572 16.29 1.72 -17.11
C LYS A 572 15.35 0.97 -18.05
N MET A 573 14.05 1.24 -18.00
CA MET A 573 13.05 0.65 -18.89
C MET A 573 12.76 1.56 -20.09
N SER A 574 11.93 1.06 -21.01
CA SER A 574 11.49 1.79 -22.19
C SER A 574 10.77 3.10 -21.88
N ASP A 575 10.68 4.00 -22.85
CA ASP A 575 9.95 5.27 -22.73
C ASP A 575 8.47 5.07 -22.36
N PHE A 576 7.87 3.95 -22.80
CA PHE A 576 6.52 3.56 -22.42
C PHE A 576 6.36 3.44 -20.89
N VAL A 577 7.35 2.85 -20.21
CA VAL A 577 7.33 2.71 -18.75
C VAL A 577 7.79 3.99 -18.08
N LYS A 578 8.93 4.53 -18.51
CA LYS A 578 9.56 5.73 -17.93
C LYS A 578 8.62 6.93 -17.92
N HIS A 579 7.86 7.15 -18.99
CA HIS A 579 6.89 8.24 -19.09
C HIS A 579 5.44 7.78 -18.91
N GLY A 580 5.23 6.49 -18.60
CA GLY A 580 3.92 5.91 -18.39
C GLY A 580 3.26 6.32 -17.07
N PRO A 581 1.93 6.21 -16.98
CA PRO A 581 1.20 6.44 -15.73
C PRO A 581 1.57 5.41 -14.66
N VAL A 582 1.18 5.69 -13.41
CA VAL A 582 1.51 4.85 -12.24
C VAL A 582 1.21 3.37 -12.47
N LEU A 583 0.04 3.03 -13.03
CA LEU A 583 -0.31 1.62 -13.28
C LEU A 583 0.66 0.92 -14.27
N VAL A 584 1.13 1.61 -15.32
CA VAL A 584 2.12 1.05 -16.25
C VAL A 584 3.41 0.73 -15.49
N ARG A 585 3.87 1.67 -14.67
CA ARG A 585 5.08 1.53 -13.87
C ARG A 585 4.98 0.41 -12.85
N GLU A 586 3.85 0.28 -12.15
CA GLU A 586 3.58 -0.78 -11.18
C GLU A 586 3.53 -2.17 -11.85
N LEU A 587 2.82 -2.31 -12.98
CA LEU A 587 2.78 -3.59 -13.70
C LEU A 587 4.15 -3.97 -14.29
N ALA A 588 4.92 -2.98 -14.74
CA ALA A 588 6.28 -3.19 -15.23
C ALA A 588 7.24 -3.68 -14.13
N LEU A 589 6.99 -3.39 -12.85
CA LEU A 589 7.78 -3.97 -11.75
C LEU A 589 7.72 -5.50 -11.73
N GLY A 590 6.63 -6.11 -12.22
CA GLY A 590 6.53 -7.56 -12.40
C GLY A 590 7.71 -8.14 -13.18
N SER A 591 8.27 -7.37 -14.14
CA SER A 591 9.46 -7.73 -14.89
C SER A 591 10.68 -7.95 -13.98
N VAL A 592 10.89 -7.06 -13.01
CA VAL A 592 12.02 -7.14 -12.07
C VAL A 592 11.73 -8.09 -10.93
N MET A 593 10.48 -8.20 -10.47
CA MET A 593 10.07 -9.15 -9.43
C MET A 593 10.36 -10.60 -9.87
N MET A 594 9.91 -10.97 -11.07
CA MET A 594 9.95 -12.36 -11.55
C MET A 594 11.14 -12.65 -12.47
N GLY A 595 11.75 -11.63 -13.08
CA GLY A 595 12.94 -11.74 -13.90
C GLY A 595 14.21 -11.57 -13.07
N GLY A 596 14.89 -12.67 -12.78
CA GLY A 596 16.12 -12.67 -11.99
C GLY A 596 16.97 -13.92 -12.25
N TRP A 597 18.15 -13.98 -11.65
CA TRP A 597 19.01 -15.16 -11.67
C TRP A 597 18.87 -15.91 -10.35
N VAL A 598 18.63 -17.22 -10.43
CA VAL A 598 18.50 -18.10 -9.26
C VAL A 598 19.34 -19.36 -9.50
N PRO A 599 20.22 -19.74 -8.57
CA PRO A 599 20.99 -20.97 -8.68
C PRO A 599 20.12 -22.20 -8.95
N GLY A 600 20.58 -23.06 -9.85
CA GLY A 600 19.88 -24.28 -10.22
C GLY A 600 18.75 -24.10 -11.25
N THR A 601 18.45 -22.87 -11.67
CA THR A 601 17.36 -22.57 -12.63
C THR A 601 17.84 -22.06 -13.98
N ASN A 602 19.11 -22.30 -14.30
CA ASN A 602 19.79 -21.77 -15.47
C ASN A 602 19.06 -22.13 -16.77
N LEU A 603 19.13 -21.23 -17.75
CA LEU A 603 18.77 -21.54 -19.12
C LEU A 603 19.74 -22.60 -19.69
N PRO A 604 19.30 -23.37 -20.70
CA PRO A 604 20.21 -24.15 -21.55
C PRO A 604 21.35 -23.28 -22.06
N PRO A 605 22.58 -23.81 -22.19
CA PRO A 605 23.73 -23.06 -22.69
C PRO A 605 23.46 -22.44 -24.06
N LEU A 606 23.78 -21.17 -24.21
CA LEU A 606 23.65 -20.46 -25.47
C LEU A 606 24.80 -20.80 -26.43
N SER A 607 24.64 -20.51 -27.73
CA SER A 607 25.70 -20.75 -28.69
C SER A 607 26.92 -19.85 -28.40
N PRO A 608 28.15 -20.38 -28.40
CA PRO A 608 29.36 -19.57 -28.31
C PRO A 608 29.55 -18.69 -29.56
N ASN A 609 28.86 -18.99 -30.65
CA ASN A 609 28.92 -18.28 -31.93
C ASN A 609 27.77 -17.26 -32.09
N LEU A 610 27.12 -16.85 -31.00
CA LEU A 610 26.11 -15.79 -31.04
C LEU A 610 26.68 -14.47 -31.54
N ILE A 611 25.85 -13.71 -32.26
CA ILE A 611 26.17 -12.32 -32.60
C ILE A 611 26.25 -11.52 -31.28
N PRO A 612 27.27 -10.66 -31.08
CA PRO A 612 27.36 -9.85 -29.87
C PRO A 612 26.08 -9.05 -29.58
N PRO A 613 25.73 -8.84 -28.30
CA PRO A 613 26.49 -9.19 -27.10
C PRO A 613 26.36 -10.68 -26.69
N GLN A 614 27.43 -11.20 -26.08
CA GLN A 614 27.48 -12.54 -25.47
C GLN A 614 26.73 -12.56 -24.13
N PRO A 615 26.22 -13.73 -23.69
CA PRO A 615 25.50 -13.84 -22.42
C PRO A 615 26.36 -13.39 -21.22
N PRO A 616 25.74 -12.82 -20.17
CA PRO A 616 26.45 -12.46 -18.95
C PRO A 616 26.98 -13.71 -18.23
N HIS A 617 28.08 -13.55 -17.49
CA HIS A 617 28.69 -14.65 -16.75
C HIS A 617 28.97 -14.23 -15.30
N ARG A 618 28.93 -15.21 -14.40
CA ARG A 618 29.35 -15.07 -13.01
C ARG A 618 30.46 -16.06 -12.68
N ILE A 619 31.26 -15.73 -11.67
CA ILE A 619 32.23 -16.65 -11.08
C ILE A 619 31.55 -17.27 -9.87
N ASN A 620 31.38 -18.58 -9.88
CA ASN A 620 30.81 -19.30 -8.74
C ASN A 620 31.85 -19.55 -7.64
N GLU A 621 31.41 -20.09 -6.50
CA GLU A 621 32.27 -20.36 -5.34
C GLU A 621 33.42 -21.35 -5.63
N ALA A 622 33.28 -22.15 -6.69
CA ALA A 622 34.34 -23.06 -7.17
C ALA A 622 35.30 -22.40 -8.18
N SER A 623 35.28 -21.06 -8.29
CA SER A 623 36.07 -20.27 -9.25
C SER A 623 35.83 -20.65 -10.72
N LYS A 624 34.67 -21.22 -11.04
CA LYS A 624 34.29 -21.53 -12.42
C LYS A 624 33.39 -20.42 -12.97
N ARG A 625 33.60 -20.11 -14.25
CA ARG A 625 32.76 -19.18 -15.01
C ARG A 625 31.51 -19.91 -15.47
N GLU A 626 30.34 -19.38 -15.11
CA GLU A 626 29.03 -19.90 -15.52
C GLU A 626 28.18 -18.81 -16.15
N GLU A 627 27.34 -19.17 -17.12
CA GLU A 627 26.36 -18.26 -17.70
C GLU A 627 25.33 -17.85 -16.64
N ALA A 628 25.10 -16.55 -16.51
CA ALA A 628 24.25 -15.95 -15.50
C ALA A 628 23.10 -15.16 -16.13
N CYS A 629 22.49 -15.74 -17.16
CA CYS A 629 21.34 -15.16 -17.83
C CYS A 629 20.15 -15.02 -16.88
N THR A 630 19.42 -13.92 -17.02
CA THR A 630 18.13 -13.73 -16.36
C THR A 630 17.15 -14.81 -16.79
N THR A 631 16.46 -15.40 -15.82
CA THR A 631 15.36 -16.34 -16.05
C THR A 631 14.05 -15.76 -15.50
N LEU A 632 12.93 -16.11 -16.13
CA LEU A 632 11.63 -15.61 -15.76
C LEU A 632 10.87 -16.70 -14.98
N ALA A 633 10.58 -16.43 -13.70
CA ALA A 633 9.64 -17.24 -12.93
C ALA A 633 8.22 -17.11 -13.50
N ALA A 634 7.46 -18.21 -13.52
CA ALA A 634 6.02 -18.14 -13.83
C ALA A 634 5.27 -17.30 -12.77
N GLY A 635 5.69 -17.42 -11.50
CA GLY A 635 5.26 -16.54 -10.43
C GLY A 635 5.84 -16.89 -9.06
N LEU A 636 5.57 -16.03 -8.09
CA LEU A 636 6.19 -16.07 -6.77
C LEU A 636 5.15 -16.32 -5.67
N PRO A 637 5.41 -17.21 -4.68
CA PRO A 637 6.67 -17.94 -4.48
C PRO A 637 6.69 -19.35 -5.10
N HIS A 638 5.55 -19.88 -5.55
CA HIS A 638 5.41 -21.31 -5.89
C HIS A 638 6.29 -21.77 -7.06
N PHE A 639 6.56 -20.87 -8.02
CA PHE A 639 7.29 -21.16 -9.25
C PHE A 639 8.58 -20.33 -9.33
N ALA A 640 9.26 -20.17 -8.20
CA ALA A 640 10.43 -19.30 -8.11
C ALA A 640 11.77 -20.04 -8.27
N THR A 641 11.85 -21.35 -7.96
CA THR A 641 13.12 -22.08 -7.88
C THR A 641 13.06 -23.49 -8.47
N GLY A 642 14.25 -24.11 -8.62
CA GLY A 642 14.41 -25.47 -9.12
C GLY A 642 13.84 -25.68 -10.53
N TYR A 643 13.36 -26.90 -10.79
CA TYR A 643 12.69 -27.23 -12.05
C TYR A 643 11.42 -26.39 -12.26
N MET A 644 10.73 -26.02 -11.17
CA MET A 644 9.45 -25.30 -11.19
C MET A 644 9.53 -23.83 -11.64
N ARG A 645 10.72 -23.26 -11.90
CA ARG A 645 10.84 -21.84 -12.25
C ARG A 645 10.42 -21.53 -13.69
N ASN A 646 10.98 -22.29 -14.64
CA ASN A 646 10.94 -21.96 -16.06
C ASN A 646 9.89 -22.80 -16.79
N TRP A 647 8.75 -22.17 -17.09
CA TRP A 647 7.66 -22.76 -17.86
C TRP A 647 7.58 -22.08 -19.23
N GLY A 648 7.77 -22.82 -20.32
CA GLY A 648 7.81 -22.28 -21.68
C GLY A 648 6.53 -21.55 -22.05
N ARG A 649 5.38 -22.10 -21.68
CA ARG A 649 4.09 -21.44 -21.88
C ARG A 649 4.01 -20.08 -21.18
N ASP A 650 4.17 -20.05 -19.86
CA ASP A 650 4.09 -18.82 -19.07
C ASP A 650 5.13 -17.80 -19.53
N THR A 651 6.34 -18.27 -19.82
CA THR A 651 7.43 -17.45 -20.33
C THR A 651 7.03 -16.73 -21.59
N PHE A 652 6.54 -17.45 -22.61
CA PHE A 652 6.20 -16.84 -23.91
C PHE A 652 4.82 -16.18 -23.96
N ILE A 653 3.96 -16.36 -22.96
CA ILE A 653 2.81 -15.48 -22.77
C ILE A 653 3.27 -14.15 -22.13
N ALA A 654 4.22 -14.20 -21.20
CA ALA A 654 4.64 -13.03 -20.44
C ALA A 654 5.77 -12.20 -21.07
N LEU A 655 6.58 -12.78 -21.97
CA LEU A 655 7.82 -12.17 -22.47
C LEU A 655 7.58 -10.84 -23.18
N ARG A 656 6.50 -10.73 -23.97
CA ARG A 656 6.13 -9.49 -24.66
C ARG A 656 5.91 -8.36 -23.65
N GLY A 657 4.96 -8.52 -22.74
CA GLY A 657 4.66 -7.53 -21.72
C GLY A 657 5.86 -7.22 -20.80
N LEU A 658 6.52 -8.24 -20.25
CA LEU A 658 7.53 -8.03 -19.20
C LEU A 658 8.94 -7.75 -19.72
N PHE A 659 9.28 -8.09 -20.95
CA PHE A 659 10.63 -7.88 -21.49
C PHE A 659 10.66 -7.03 -22.76
N LEU A 660 9.74 -7.21 -23.71
CA LEU A 660 9.78 -6.42 -24.95
C LEU A 660 9.29 -4.99 -24.70
N LEU A 661 8.09 -4.84 -24.11
CA LEU A 661 7.50 -3.54 -23.84
C LEU A 661 8.24 -2.75 -22.75
N THR A 662 8.98 -3.41 -21.87
CA THR A 662 9.83 -2.78 -20.84
C THR A 662 11.23 -2.44 -21.35
N GLY A 663 11.60 -2.81 -22.58
CA GLY A 663 12.92 -2.50 -23.17
C GLY A 663 14.04 -3.51 -22.85
N ARG A 664 13.74 -4.64 -22.21
CA ARG A 664 14.69 -5.71 -21.84
C ARG A 664 14.96 -6.68 -23.00
N HIS A 665 15.24 -6.13 -24.18
CA HIS A 665 15.32 -6.89 -25.44
C HIS A 665 16.45 -7.94 -25.48
N GLN A 666 17.57 -7.65 -24.82
CA GLN A 666 18.71 -8.56 -24.79
C GLN A 666 18.41 -9.84 -24.00
N GLU A 667 17.75 -9.73 -22.85
CA GLU A 667 17.37 -10.88 -22.05
C GLU A 667 16.26 -11.69 -22.73
N ALA A 668 15.30 -11.02 -23.37
CA ALA A 668 14.29 -11.70 -24.19
C ALA A 668 14.91 -12.54 -25.31
N ARG A 669 15.90 -11.99 -26.01
CA ARG A 669 16.67 -12.70 -27.05
C ARG A 669 17.32 -13.97 -26.50
N TYR A 670 17.98 -13.89 -25.35
CA TYR A 670 18.61 -15.06 -24.73
C TYR A 670 17.61 -16.14 -24.32
N ILE A 671 16.46 -15.75 -23.76
CA ILE A 671 15.39 -16.69 -23.41
C ILE A 671 14.86 -17.39 -24.68
N ILE A 672 14.56 -16.62 -25.73
CA ILE A 672 14.07 -17.16 -27.01
C ILE A 672 15.04 -18.22 -27.58
N LEU A 673 16.34 -17.88 -27.62
CA LEU A 673 17.37 -18.73 -28.21
C LEU A 673 17.68 -19.96 -27.36
N ALA A 674 17.63 -19.84 -26.02
CA ALA A 674 17.85 -20.96 -25.13
C ALA A 674 16.74 -22.02 -25.26
N TYR A 675 15.46 -21.60 -25.31
CA TYR A 675 14.35 -22.51 -25.57
C TYR A 675 14.41 -23.10 -27.00
N ALA A 676 14.87 -22.34 -27.99
CA ALA A 676 15.10 -22.85 -29.34
C ALA A 676 16.12 -24.00 -29.37
N GLY A 677 17.16 -23.94 -28.52
CA GLY A 677 18.13 -25.01 -28.34
C GLY A 677 17.51 -26.32 -27.88
N CYS A 678 16.37 -26.24 -27.19
CA CYS A 678 15.59 -27.37 -26.72
C CYS A 678 14.47 -27.81 -27.67
N LEU A 679 14.27 -27.23 -28.86
CA LEU A 679 13.23 -27.71 -29.77
C LEU A 679 13.44 -29.22 -30.05
N ARG A 680 12.42 -30.04 -29.79
CA ARG A 680 12.45 -31.49 -30.03
C ARG A 680 11.07 -31.99 -30.40
N HIS A 681 10.97 -32.96 -31.30
CA HIS A 681 9.73 -33.41 -31.92
C HIS A 681 8.98 -32.32 -32.70
N GLY A 682 9.59 -31.14 -32.91
CA GLY A 682 8.90 -29.95 -33.37
C GLY A 682 8.21 -29.13 -32.26
N LEU A 683 8.38 -29.49 -30.99
CA LEU A 683 7.80 -28.82 -29.83
C LEU A 683 8.86 -28.07 -29.01
N ILE A 684 8.43 -26.99 -28.36
CA ILE A 684 9.15 -26.32 -27.28
C ILE A 684 8.66 -26.94 -25.96
N PRO A 685 9.55 -27.23 -24.99
CA PRO A 685 9.14 -27.86 -23.74
C PRO A 685 8.29 -26.94 -22.87
N ASN A 686 7.39 -27.52 -22.07
CA ASN A 686 6.66 -26.78 -21.04
C ASN A 686 7.59 -26.55 -19.86
N LEU A 687 8.00 -27.62 -19.19
CA LEU A 687 9.00 -27.58 -18.13
C LEU A 687 10.39 -27.55 -18.77
N LEU A 688 11.18 -26.51 -18.55
CA LEU A 688 12.49 -26.37 -19.19
C LEU A 688 13.58 -27.20 -18.49
N ASP A 689 13.69 -27.12 -17.16
CA ASP A 689 14.74 -27.74 -16.32
C ASP A 689 16.13 -27.85 -17.01
N LYS A 690 16.74 -26.69 -17.29
CA LYS A 690 18.04 -26.52 -17.97
C LYS A 690 18.12 -27.08 -19.40
N GLY A 691 17.02 -27.59 -19.93
CA GLY A 691 16.91 -28.22 -21.24
C GLY A 691 17.14 -29.74 -21.23
N THR A 692 18.06 -30.23 -20.42
CA THR A 692 18.43 -31.66 -20.41
C THR A 692 17.38 -32.57 -19.75
N PHE A 693 16.57 -32.00 -18.84
CA PHE A 693 15.46 -32.68 -18.18
C PHE A 693 14.10 -32.08 -18.59
N ALA A 694 14.06 -31.42 -19.74
CA ALA A 694 12.87 -30.76 -20.23
C ALA A 694 11.73 -31.74 -20.56
N ARG A 695 10.49 -31.32 -20.31
CA ARG A 695 9.27 -32.11 -20.57
C ARG A 695 8.47 -31.54 -21.74
N TYR A 696 8.05 -32.42 -22.66
CA TYR A 696 7.40 -32.07 -23.92
C TYR A 696 5.95 -32.57 -23.94
N ASN A 697 5.20 -32.22 -22.91
CA ASN A 697 3.79 -32.56 -22.74
C ASN A 697 2.82 -31.46 -23.23
N CYS A 698 3.34 -30.31 -23.67
CA CYS A 698 2.55 -29.18 -24.16
C CYS A 698 2.60 -29.07 -25.70
N ARG A 699 1.45 -28.75 -26.30
CA ARG A 699 1.33 -28.46 -27.73
C ARG A 699 1.32 -26.96 -28.02
N ASP A 700 0.96 -26.14 -27.05
CA ASP A 700 0.79 -24.70 -27.21
C ASP A 700 2.08 -23.88 -27.06
N ALA A 701 3.04 -24.31 -26.24
CA ALA A 701 4.25 -23.53 -25.94
C ALA A 701 5.08 -23.15 -27.18
N VAL A 702 5.16 -24.02 -28.20
CA VAL A 702 5.85 -23.71 -29.47
C VAL A 702 5.18 -22.56 -30.23
N TRP A 703 3.84 -22.48 -30.18
CA TRP A 703 3.08 -21.44 -30.84
C TRP A 703 3.19 -20.10 -30.10
N TRP A 704 3.26 -20.14 -28.77
CA TRP A 704 3.58 -18.96 -27.97
C TRP A 704 5.02 -18.48 -28.23
N TRP A 705 5.99 -19.39 -28.32
CA TRP A 705 7.37 -19.08 -28.68
C TRP A 705 7.46 -18.39 -30.05
N LEU A 706 6.77 -18.93 -31.07
CA LEU A 706 6.72 -18.33 -32.41
C LEU A 706 6.04 -16.96 -32.40
N GLN A 707 4.94 -16.80 -31.65
CA GLN A 707 4.26 -15.51 -31.48
C GLN A 707 5.18 -14.49 -30.80
N CYS A 708 5.95 -14.89 -29.79
CA CYS A 708 6.95 -14.04 -29.15
C CYS A 708 8.08 -13.63 -30.09
N ILE A 709 8.59 -14.53 -30.94
CA ILE A 709 9.60 -14.18 -31.94
C ILE A 709 9.02 -13.17 -32.94
N GLN A 710 7.79 -13.42 -33.40
CA GLN A 710 7.09 -12.46 -34.25
C GLN A 710 7.02 -11.08 -33.58
N ASP A 711 6.61 -11.02 -32.31
CA ASP A 711 6.51 -9.74 -31.59
C ASP A 711 7.88 -9.10 -31.35
N TYR A 712 8.93 -9.90 -31.10
CA TYR A 712 10.32 -9.44 -31.07
C TYR A 712 10.73 -8.78 -32.39
N THR A 713 10.43 -9.41 -33.53
CA THR A 713 10.79 -8.85 -34.85
C THR A 713 10.05 -7.55 -35.18
N LYS A 714 8.88 -7.31 -34.57
CA LYS A 714 8.10 -6.09 -34.75
C LYS A 714 8.50 -4.97 -33.81
N GLU A 715 8.73 -5.29 -32.53
CA GLU A 715 8.89 -4.31 -31.46
C GLU A 715 10.36 -3.91 -31.22
N VAL A 716 11.30 -4.81 -31.52
CA VAL A 716 12.74 -4.54 -31.36
C VAL A 716 13.30 -3.91 -32.63
N PRO A 717 14.04 -2.79 -32.55
CA PRO A 717 14.74 -2.22 -33.70
C PRO A 717 15.66 -3.25 -34.36
N ASN A 718 15.52 -3.45 -35.67
CA ASN A 718 16.21 -4.51 -36.42
C ASN A 718 15.99 -5.93 -35.83
N GLY A 719 14.86 -6.15 -35.17
CA GLY A 719 14.57 -7.41 -34.47
C GLY A 719 14.58 -8.65 -35.36
N HIS A 720 14.34 -8.49 -36.67
CA HIS A 720 14.45 -9.58 -37.65
C HIS A 720 15.84 -10.24 -37.71
N LEU A 721 16.90 -9.55 -37.26
CA LEU A 721 18.26 -10.11 -37.21
C LEU A 721 18.37 -11.32 -36.28
N ILE A 722 17.49 -11.45 -35.29
CA ILE A 722 17.45 -12.64 -34.40
C ILE A 722 17.27 -13.94 -35.19
N LEU A 723 16.62 -13.90 -36.36
CA LEU A 723 16.41 -15.07 -37.22
C LEU A 723 17.73 -15.69 -37.70
N LYS A 724 18.81 -14.90 -37.76
CA LYS A 724 20.16 -15.35 -38.16
C LYS A 724 21.03 -15.78 -36.97
N ASP A 725 20.57 -15.59 -35.74
CA ASP A 725 21.34 -16.00 -34.57
C ASP A 725 21.55 -17.51 -34.51
N LYS A 726 22.74 -17.91 -34.08
CA LYS A 726 23.08 -19.31 -33.89
C LYS A 726 22.44 -19.84 -32.60
N VAL A 727 21.66 -20.88 -32.75
CA VAL A 727 21.07 -21.67 -31.68
C VAL A 727 21.93 -22.91 -31.47
N ALA A 728 22.42 -23.11 -30.26
CA ALA A 728 23.07 -24.35 -29.87
C ALA A 728 21.99 -25.44 -29.73
N ARG A 729 21.92 -26.36 -30.68
CA ARG A 729 20.95 -27.46 -30.66
C ARG A 729 21.38 -28.49 -29.62
N LEU A 730 20.70 -28.48 -28.48
CA LEU A 730 20.91 -29.46 -27.41
C LEU A 730 20.56 -30.87 -27.89
N TYR A 731 19.52 -31.00 -28.71
CA TYR A 731 19.09 -32.24 -29.34
C TYR A 731 19.01 -32.06 -30.86
N PRO A 732 20.08 -32.39 -31.61
CA PRO A 732 20.07 -32.27 -33.08
C PRO A 732 19.02 -33.14 -33.79
N THR A 733 18.63 -34.26 -33.18
CA THR A 733 17.52 -35.12 -33.64
C THR A 733 16.70 -35.60 -32.45
N ASP A 734 15.47 -36.07 -32.69
CA ASP A 734 14.53 -36.50 -31.65
C ASP A 734 15.11 -37.55 -30.69
N ASP A 735 15.95 -38.46 -31.18
CA ASP A 735 16.55 -39.56 -30.40
C ASP A 735 18.01 -39.30 -29.98
N SER A 736 18.56 -38.12 -30.27
CA SER A 736 19.95 -37.79 -29.93
C SER A 736 20.19 -37.65 -28.41
N PRO A 737 21.43 -37.93 -27.94
CA PRO A 737 21.86 -37.49 -26.62
C PRO A 737 21.99 -35.95 -26.59
N ALA A 738 21.98 -35.38 -25.38
CA ALA A 738 22.24 -33.96 -25.21
C ALA A 738 23.68 -33.63 -25.65
N MET A 739 23.84 -32.59 -26.46
CA MET A 739 25.13 -32.16 -27.02
C MET A 739 25.64 -30.89 -26.32
N ASP A 740 26.97 -30.77 -26.17
CA ASP A 740 27.59 -29.54 -25.66
C ASP A 740 27.41 -28.36 -26.65
N PRO A 741 27.33 -27.11 -26.14
CA PRO A 741 27.14 -25.93 -26.97
C PRO A 741 28.28 -25.75 -27.99
N GLY A 742 27.93 -25.36 -29.23
CA GLY A 742 28.87 -25.19 -30.33
C GLY A 742 29.14 -26.45 -31.16
N ASN A 743 28.74 -27.64 -30.70
CA ASN A 743 28.88 -28.88 -31.49
C ASN A 743 27.87 -28.93 -32.66
N CYS A 744 26.66 -28.43 -32.44
CA CYS A 744 25.61 -28.34 -33.46
C CYS A 744 24.93 -26.98 -33.36
N ASP A 745 25.39 -26.03 -34.17
CA ASP A 745 24.80 -24.69 -34.25
C ASP A 745 23.93 -24.57 -35.49
N MET A 746 22.70 -24.10 -35.29
CA MET A 746 21.72 -23.91 -36.35
C MET A 746 21.17 -22.48 -36.28
N PRO A 747 21.03 -21.75 -37.40
CA PRO A 747 20.31 -20.47 -37.41
C PRO A 747 18.89 -20.62 -36.83
N LEU A 748 18.43 -19.64 -36.06
CA LEU A 748 17.07 -19.64 -35.49
C LEU A 748 15.99 -19.87 -36.57
N GLU A 749 16.17 -19.29 -37.76
CA GLU A 749 15.24 -19.47 -38.88
C GLU A 749 15.06 -20.91 -39.33
N GLU A 750 16.13 -21.73 -39.26
CA GLU A 750 16.07 -23.15 -39.58
C GLU A 750 15.38 -23.94 -38.46
N VAL A 751 15.59 -23.56 -37.19
CA VAL A 751 14.87 -24.14 -36.04
C VAL A 751 13.37 -23.86 -36.13
N ILE A 752 12.99 -22.65 -36.54
CA ILE A 752 11.58 -22.29 -36.81
C ILE A 752 11.02 -23.14 -37.95
N GLN A 753 11.80 -23.32 -39.03
CA GLN A 753 11.38 -24.13 -40.17
C GLN A 753 11.18 -25.58 -39.75
N GLU A 754 12.10 -26.15 -38.95
CA GLU A 754 11.98 -27.49 -38.38
C GLU A 754 10.67 -27.64 -37.60
N ALA A 755 10.33 -26.70 -36.71
CA ALA A 755 9.10 -26.75 -35.93
C ALA A 755 7.84 -26.82 -36.82
N LEU A 756 7.75 -26.00 -37.87
CA LEU A 756 6.62 -25.99 -38.80
C LEU A 756 6.57 -27.26 -39.65
N GLN A 757 7.72 -27.70 -40.12
CA GLN A 757 7.89 -28.88 -40.94
C GLN A 757 7.38 -30.14 -40.21
N ARG A 758 7.77 -30.30 -38.94
CA ARG A 758 7.31 -31.39 -38.06
C ARG A 758 5.78 -31.37 -37.85
N HIS A 759 5.19 -30.19 -37.62
CA HIS A 759 3.74 -30.06 -37.48
C HIS A 759 2.95 -30.35 -38.76
N PHE A 760 3.54 -30.04 -39.93
CA PHE A 760 2.93 -30.36 -41.22
C PHE A 760 3.05 -31.85 -41.57
N GLU A 761 4.19 -32.47 -41.27
CA GLU A 761 4.40 -33.92 -41.38
C GLU A 761 3.43 -34.71 -40.51
N GLY A 762 3.16 -34.19 -39.31
CA GLY A 762 2.46 -34.91 -38.28
C GLY A 762 3.43 -35.79 -37.48
N VAL A 763 3.42 -35.60 -36.17
CA VAL A 763 4.29 -36.29 -35.23
C VAL A 763 3.45 -37.10 -34.27
N SER A 764 3.86 -38.33 -34.04
CA SER A 764 3.34 -39.17 -32.95
C SER A 764 4.53 -39.77 -32.23
N PHE A 765 4.68 -39.47 -30.95
CA PHE A 765 5.77 -39.96 -30.12
C PHE A 765 5.28 -40.29 -28.72
N ARG A 766 6.09 -41.04 -27.98
CA ARG A 766 5.88 -41.30 -26.57
C ARG A 766 6.88 -40.46 -25.77
N GLU A 767 6.42 -39.78 -24.71
CA GLU A 767 7.30 -38.97 -23.87
C GLU A 767 8.53 -39.79 -23.40
N ARG A 768 9.72 -39.20 -23.54
CA ARG A 768 10.96 -39.83 -23.09
C ARG A 768 10.91 -40.05 -21.59
N ASN A 769 11.28 -41.25 -21.14
CA ASN A 769 11.20 -41.67 -19.73
C ASN A 769 9.76 -41.76 -19.19
N ALA A 770 8.76 -41.99 -20.06
CA ALA A 770 7.36 -42.20 -19.67
C ALA A 770 7.21 -43.22 -18.52
N GLY A 771 6.38 -42.86 -17.54
CA GLY A 771 6.11 -43.67 -16.36
C GLY A 771 6.00 -42.81 -15.09
N PRO A 772 5.77 -43.46 -13.92
CA PRO A 772 5.48 -42.76 -12.67
C PRO A 772 6.58 -41.81 -12.17
N GLN A 773 7.82 -41.98 -12.64
CA GLN A 773 8.95 -41.09 -12.31
C GLN A 773 8.85 -39.74 -13.02
N LEU A 774 8.27 -39.71 -14.22
CA LEU A 774 8.04 -38.49 -14.99
C LEU A 774 6.71 -37.83 -14.58
N ASP A 775 5.67 -38.62 -14.42
CA ASP A 775 4.35 -38.18 -13.96
C ASP A 775 3.66 -39.28 -13.14
N GLN A 776 3.48 -39.02 -11.85
CA GLN A 776 2.94 -40.00 -10.90
C GLN A 776 1.42 -40.23 -11.03
N HIS A 777 0.72 -39.44 -11.85
CA HIS A 777 -0.73 -39.47 -11.95
C HIS A 777 -1.23 -39.86 -13.34
N MET A 778 -0.54 -39.42 -14.39
CA MET A 778 -0.89 -39.69 -15.78
C MET A 778 -1.01 -41.19 -16.09
N THR A 779 -1.98 -41.58 -16.92
CA THR A 779 -2.10 -42.97 -17.39
C THR A 779 -1.08 -43.28 -18.48
N ASP A 780 -0.90 -44.56 -18.82
CA ASP A 780 0.06 -44.98 -19.85
C ASP A 780 -0.21 -44.30 -21.20
N GLU A 781 -1.49 -44.17 -21.57
CA GLU A 781 -1.94 -43.54 -22.81
C GLU A 781 -1.67 -42.03 -22.83
N GLY A 782 -1.66 -41.38 -21.66
CA GLY A 782 -1.42 -39.95 -21.53
C GLY A 782 -0.02 -39.53 -21.97
N PHE A 783 0.97 -40.43 -21.87
CA PHE A 783 2.34 -40.18 -22.32
C PHE A 783 2.50 -40.22 -23.85
N ASN A 784 1.48 -40.65 -24.59
CA ASN A 784 1.51 -40.64 -26.05
C ASN A 784 1.03 -39.28 -26.55
N VAL A 785 1.91 -38.54 -27.23
CA VAL A 785 1.65 -37.21 -27.75
C VAL A 785 1.61 -37.28 -29.27
N MET A 786 0.53 -36.75 -29.84
CA MET A 786 0.35 -36.67 -31.29
C MET A 786 -0.15 -35.28 -31.68
N PHE A 787 0.34 -34.76 -32.80
CA PHE A 787 -0.19 -33.57 -33.44
C PHE A 787 0.10 -33.60 -34.93
N ALA A 788 -0.78 -33.02 -35.73
CA ALA A 788 -0.64 -32.92 -37.17
C ALA A 788 -1.47 -31.76 -37.73
N THR A 789 -1.31 -31.49 -39.01
CA THR A 789 -2.12 -30.52 -39.75
C THR A 789 -3.23 -31.24 -40.50
N ASN A 790 -4.48 -30.81 -40.31
CA ASN A 790 -5.61 -31.34 -41.07
C ASN A 790 -5.54 -30.81 -42.51
N PRO A 791 -5.45 -31.67 -43.54
CA PRO A 791 -5.27 -31.23 -44.92
C PRO A 791 -6.51 -30.56 -45.53
N MET A 792 -7.69 -30.73 -44.94
CA MET A 792 -8.94 -30.16 -45.42
C MET A 792 -9.20 -28.76 -44.85
N THR A 793 -8.90 -28.55 -43.56
CA THR A 793 -9.15 -27.27 -42.88
C THR A 793 -7.90 -26.43 -42.72
N GLY A 794 -6.71 -27.03 -42.82
CA GLY A 794 -5.43 -26.41 -42.45
C GLY A 794 -5.22 -26.30 -40.95
N PHE A 795 -6.17 -26.72 -40.11
CA PHE A 795 -6.05 -26.59 -38.65
C PHE A 795 -5.04 -27.57 -38.09
N LEU A 796 -4.27 -27.12 -37.11
CA LEU A 796 -3.52 -28.03 -36.26
C LEU A 796 -4.48 -28.76 -35.33
N TYR A 797 -4.32 -30.06 -35.25
CA TYR A 797 -5.04 -30.90 -34.29
C TYR A 797 -4.04 -31.80 -33.56
N GLY A 798 -4.38 -32.22 -32.35
CA GLY A 798 -3.53 -33.11 -31.59
C GLY A 798 -3.98 -33.32 -30.16
N GLY A 799 -3.22 -34.11 -29.43
CA GLY A 799 -3.56 -34.57 -28.09
C GLY A 799 -4.44 -35.83 -28.12
N ASN A 800 -4.91 -36.21 -26.95
CA ASN A 800 -5.91 -37.25 -26.74
C ASN A 800 -6.67 -36.97 -25.43
N SER A 801 -7.71 -37.76 -25.16
CA SER A 801 -8.55 -37.64 -23.95
C SER A 801 -7.83 -37.89 -22.62
N HIS A 802 -6.59 -38.37 -22.65
CA HIS A 802 -5.75 -38.72 -21.50
C HIS A 802 -4.59 -37.74 -21.26
N ASN A 803 -4.44 -36.69 -22.07
CA ASN A 803 -3.35 -35.71 -21.93
C ASN A 803 -3.82 -34.26 -21.79
N CYS A 804 -2.88 -33.40 -21.43
CA CYS A 804 -3.09 -32.00 -21.04
C CYS A 804 -2.20 -31.07 -21.89
N GLY A 805 -2.43 -31.04 -23.19
CA GLY A 805 -1.55 -30.36 -24.16
C GLY A 805 -1.68 -28.83 -24.24
N THR A 806 -2.56 -28.20 -23.47
CA THR A 806 -2.82 -26.74 -23.52
C THR A 806 -2.73 -26.14 -22.13
N TRP A 807 -2.74 -24.82 -21.98
CA TRP A 807 -2.67 -24.13 -20.69
C TRP A 807 -3.69 -24.56 -19.64
N MET A 808 -4.83 -25.11 -20.06
CA MET A 808 -5.77 -25.75 -19.16
C MET A 808 -5.34 -27.19 -18.86
N ASP A 809 -4.27 -27.37 -18.08
CA ASP A 809 -3.48 -28.62 -17.99
C ASP A 809 -3.61 -29.41 -16.68
N LYS A 810 -4.69 -29.21 -15.92
CA LYS A 810 -4.89 -29.96 -14.68
C LYS A 810 -5.09 -31.46 -14.92
N MET A 811 -4.11 -32.27 -14.54
CA MET A 811 -4.22 -33.72 -14.43
C MET A 811 -4.82 -34.11 -13.07
N GLY A 812 -5.92 -34.88 -13.08
CA GLY A 812 -6.56 -35.37 -11.85
C GLY A 812 -5.64 -36.31 -11.06
N SER A 813 -5.69 -36.25 -9.74
CA SER A 813 -4.77 -36.98 -8.84
C SER A 813 -5.44 -37.64 -7.63
N SER A 814 -6.76 -37.52 -7.47
CA SER A 814 -7.49 -38.14 -6.35
C SER A 814 -7.95 -39.55 -6.74
N GLU A 815 -7.36 -40.56 -6.09
CA GLU A 815 -7.86 -41.94 -6.17
C GLU A 815 -9.25 -42.05 -5.54
N LYS A 816 -9.42 -41.39 -4.39
CA LYS A 816 -10.64 -41.39 -3.59
C LYS A 816 -11.87 -40.90 -4.37
N ALA A 817 -11.72 -39.83 -5.14
CA ALA A 817 -12.78 -39.30 -5.98
C ALA A 817 -12.87 -39.97 -7.36
N GLY A 818 -11.95 -40.89 -7.69
CA GLY A 818 -11.92 -41.59 -8.99
C GLY A 818 -11.48 -40.73 -10.18
N ASN A 819 -10.78 -39.62 -9.93
CA ASN A 819 -10.29 -38.68 -10.95
C ASN A 819 -8.80 -38.81 -11.28
N LYS A 820 -8.02 -39.63 -10.53
CA LYS A 820 -6.60 -39.86 -10.82
C LYS A 820 -6.36 -40.30 -12.27
N GLY A 821 -5.40 -39.63 -12.93
CA GLY A 821 -5.00 -39.90 -14.31
C GLY A 821 -5.98 -39.44 -15.37
N LYS A 822 -7.06 -38.74 -14.99
CA LYS A 822 -8.01 -38.14 -15.93
C LYS A 822 -7.76 -36.64 -16.01
N PRO A 823 -7.46 -36.08 -17.20
CA PRO A 823 -7.43 -34.65 -17.41
C PRO A 823 -8.74 -33.98 -17.02
N ALA A 824 -8.68 -32.84 -16.34
CA ALA A 824 -9.85 -32.00 -16.08
C ALA A 824 -10.44 -31.41 -17.37
N THR A 825 -9.53 -30.99 -18.25
CA THR A 825 -9.84 -30.24 -19.46
C THR A 825 -8.95 -30.73 -20.60
N PRO A 826 -9.12 -31.98 -21.09
CA PRO A 826 -8.40 -32.43 -22.27
C PRO A 826 -8.92 -31.62 -23.46
N ARG A 827 -8.10 -30.70 -23.96
CA ARG A 827 -8.43 -29.84 -25.11
C ARG A 827 -7.78 -30.36 -26.38
N ASP A 828 -8.01 -31.65 -26.65
CA ASP A 828 -7.51 -32.32 -27.84
C ASP A 828 -8.33 -31.93 -29.09
N GLY A 829 -7.90 -32.41 -30.26
CA GLY A 829 -8.38 -31.84 -31.52
C GLY A 829 -7.77 -30.47 -31.79
N SER A 830 -8.53 -29.57 -32.42
CA SER A 830 -8.07 -28.23 -32.80
C SER A 830 -8.47 -27.17 -31.77
N ALA A 831 -7.57 -26.87 -30.84
CA ALA A 831 -7.75 -25.78 -29.87
C ALA A 831 -7.70 -24.40 -30.53
N VAL A 832 -8.68 -23.54 -30.21
CA VAL A 832 -8.89 -22.26 -30.92
C VAL A 832 -7.69 -21.33 -30.89
N GLU A 833 -6.97 -21.25 -29.77
CA GLU A 833 -5.79 -20.39 -29.65
C GLU A 833 -4.60 -20.92 -30.46
N ILE A 834 -4.42 -22.24 -30.56
CA ILE A 834 -3.34 -22.84 -31.37
C ILE A 834 -3.59 -22.57 -32.85
N VAL A 835 -4.85 -22.68 -33.31
CA VAL A 835 -5.22 -22.35 -34.71
C VAL A 835 -4.98 -20.87 -35.00
N GLY A 836 -5.37 -19.99 -34.08
CA GLY A 836 -5.12 -18.55 -34.18
C GLY A 836 -3.63 -18.19 -34.22
N LEU A 837 -2.83 -18.75 -33.30
CA LEU A 837 -1.38 -18.55 -33.25
C LEU A 837 -0.70 -19.08 -34.51
N CYS A 838 -1.07 -20.27 -34.97
CA CYS A 838 -0.59 -20.84 -36.23
C CYS A 838 -0.88 -19.91 -37.42
N LYS A 839 -2.11 -19.40 -37.54
CA LYS A 839 -2.46 -18.43 -38.58
C LYS A 839 -1.63 -17.15 -38.51
N SER A 840 -1.37 -16.66 -37.29
CA SER A 840 -0.54 -15.47 -37.05
C SER A 840 0.91 -15.69 -37.49
N THR A 841 1.49 -16.84 -37.13
CA THR A 841 2.84 -17.27 -37.51
C THR A 841 2.99 -17.39 -39.03
N LEU A 842 2.06 -18.08 -39.70
CA LEU A 842 2.11 -18.29 -41.16
C LEU A 842 2.07 -16.96 -41.91
N ARG A 843 1.20 -16.03 -41.48
CA ARG A 843 1.13 -14.67 -42.04
C ARG A 843 2.45 -13.91 -41.84
N TRP A 844 3.07 -14.06 -40.67
CA TRP A 844 4.33 -13.40 -40.37
C TRP A 844 5.48 -13.95 -41.19
N LEU A 845 5.65 -15.27 -41.28
CA LEU A 845 6.73 -15.88 -42.04
C LEU A 845 6.59 -15.67 -43.54
N ASP A 846 5.37 -15.71 -44.08
CA ASP A 846 5.11 -15.34 -45.47
C ASP A 846 5.57 -13.89 -45.75
N LYS A 847 5.28 -12.96 -44.82
CA LYS A 847 5.79 -11.59 -44.91
C LYS A 847 7.32 -11.53 -44.81
N MET A 848 7.95 -12.21 -43.85
CA MET A 848 9.40 -12.22 -43.68
C MET A 848 10.10 -12.81 -44.91
N TYR A 849 9.51 -13.81 -45.55
CA TYR A 849 10.01 -14.36 -46.81
C TYR A 849 9.91 -13.33 -47.95
N LYS A 850 8.74 -12.71 -48.13
CA LYS A 850 8.51 -11.68 -49.15
C LYS A 850 9.43 -10.46 -48.97
N ASP A 851 9.75 -10.12 -47.73
CA ASP A 851 10.68 -9.04 -47.38
C ASP A 851 12.17 -9.46 -47.47
N GLY A 852 12.48 -10.74 -47.74
CA GLY A 852 13.85 -11.25 -47.89
C GLY A 852 14.59 -11.56 -46.57
N HIS A 853 13.87 -11.58 -45.44
CA HIS A 853 14.43 -11.84 -44.11
C HIS A 853 14.35 -13.32 -43.69
N TYR A 854 13.51 -14.12 -44.33
CA TYR A 854 13.34 -15.55 -44.06
C TYR A 854 13.52 -16.36 -45.36
N PRO A 855 14.31 -17.46 -45.38
CA PRO A 855 14.67 -18.13 -46.62
C PRO A 855 13.61 -19.11 -47.16
N TYR A 856 12.65 -19.52 -46.33
CA TYR A 856 11.64 -20.52 -46.68
C TYR A 856 10.28 -19.87 -46.96
N ASN A 857 9.48 -20.45 -47.85
CA ASN A 857 8.10 -20.01 -48.13
C ASN A 857 7.06 -21.12 -48.00
N ALA A 858 7.48 -22.34 -47.67
CA ALA A 858 6.64 -23.53 -47.67
C ALA A 858 7.15 -24.59 -46.70
N VAL A 859 6.26 -25.54 -46.40
CA VAL A 859 6.55 -26.82 -45.76
C VAL A 859 6.26 -27.94 -46.75
N GLU A 860 6.92 -29.08 -46.61
CA GLU A 860 6.80 -30.19 -47.55
C GLU A 860 6.71 -31.55 -46.89
N LYS A 861 5.72 -32.37 -47.23
CA LYS A 861 5.59 -33.73 -46.70
C LYS A 861 5.67 -34.74 -47.83
N SER A 862 6.36 -35.86 -47.62
CA SER A 862 6.40 -36.97 -48.57
C SER A 862 5.66 -38.19 -48.01
N ASP A 863 4.45 -38.46 -48.51
CA ASP A 863 3.64 -39.62 -48.14
C ASP A 863 3.59 -40.61 -49.31
N TYR A 864 3.99 -41.87 -49.09
CA TYR A 864 3.98 -42.93 -50.11
C TYR A 864 4.66 -42.54 -51.45
N GLY A 865 5.69 -41.69 -51.40
CA GLY A 865 6.40 -41.19 -52.58
C GLY A 865 5.76 -39.97 -53.25
N ILE A 866 4.61 -39.48 -52.78
CA ILE A 866 3.97 -38.24 -53.24
C ILE A 866 4.43 -37.08 -52.36
N LYS A 867 5.13 -36.12 -52.96
CA LYS A 867 5.57 -34.89 -52.29
C LYS A 867 4.46 -33.84 -52.33
N THR A 868 3.90 -33.53 -51.18
CA THR A 868 2.94 -32.43 -50.97
C THR A 868 3.70 -31.21 -50.48
N VAL A 869 3.69 -30.13 -51.24
CA VAL A 869 4.27 -28.84 -50.84
C VAL A 869 3.13 -27.88 -50.53
N MET A 870 3.19 -27.22 -49.38
CA MET A 870 2.21 -26.22 -48.98
C MET A 870 2.92 -24.93 -48.59
N THR A 871 2.70 -23.88 -49.37
CA THR A 871 3.25 -22.55 -49.04
C THR A 871 2.58 -21.98 -47.78
N PHE A 872 3.27 -21.10 -47.06
CA PHE A 872 2.71 -20.43 -45.88
C PHE A 872 1.44 -19.63 -46.22
N GLU A 873 1.41 -19.00 -47.40
CA GLU A 873 0.23 -18.31 -47.93
C GLU A 873 -0.95 -19.28 -48.16
N GLN A 874 -0.71 -20.42 -48.82
CA GLN A 874 -1.76 -21.44 -49.03
C GLN A 874 -2.27 -22.02 -47.71
N TRP A 875 -1.38 -22.34 -46.78
CA TRP A 875 -1.76 -22.86 -45.47
C TRP A 875 -2.63 -21.85 -44.71
N GLY A 876 -2.16 -20.60 -44.63
CA GLY A 876 -2.88 -19.53 -43.96
C GLY A 876 -4.23 -19.22 -44.61
N ALA A 877 -4.33 -19.32 -45.94
CA ALA A 877 -5.59 -19.17 -46.67
C ALA A 877 -6.58 -20.31 -46.37
N LEU A 878 -6.09 -21.55 -46.30
CA LEU A 878 -6.92 -22.71 -45.97
C LEU A 878 -7.52 -22.60 -44.56
N ILE A 879 -6.72 -22.19 -43.57
CA ILE A 879 -7.22 -21.90 -42.22
C ILE A 879 -8.31 -20.82 -42.27
N LYS A 880 -8.03 -19.70 -42.95
CA LYS A 880 -8.96 -18.58 -43.04
C LYS A 880 -10.29 -18.95 -43.68
N GLN A 881 -10.28 -19.77 -44.73
CA GLN A 881 -11.48 -20.21 -45.43
C GLN A 881 -12.39 -21.07 -44.55
N ASN A 882 -11.82 -21.87 -43.64
CA ASN A 882 -12.57 -22.83 -42.84
C ASN A 882 -12.86 -22.37 -41.41
N PHE A 883 -12.08 -21.44 -40.85
CA PHE A 883 -12.15 -21.06 -39.43
C PHE A 883 -13.56 -20.67 -38.99
N GLU A 884 -14.15 -19.70 -39.68
CA GLU A 884 -15.45 -19.14 -39.30
C GLU A 884 -16.54 -20.23 -39.30
N THR A 885 -16.63 -21.03 -40.37
CA THR A 885 -17.63 -22.10 -40.50
C THR A 885 -17.48 -23.19 -39.42
N CYS A 886 -16.25 -23.51 -39.03
CA CYS A 886 -15.98 -24.59 -38.07
C CYS A 886 -16.14 -24.16 -36.61
N PHE A 887 -15.76 -22.91 -36.27
CA PHE A 887 -15.74 -22.43 -34.90
C PHE A 887 -16.93 -21.55 -34.51
N TRP A 888 -17.60 -20.86 -35.44
CA TRP A 888 -18.71 -19.98 -35.09
C TRP A 888 -19.98 -20.76 -34.74
N VAL A 889 -20.60 -20.40 -33.62
CA VAL A 889 -21.92 -20.88 -33.20
C VAL A 889 -22.93 -19.71 -33.34
N PRO A 890 -23.83 -19.74 -34.35
CA PRO A 890 -24.74 -18.63 -34.64
C PRO A 890 -25.70 -18.28 -33.51
N GLU A 891 -26.15 -17.01 -33.49
CA GLU A 891 -27.12 -16.50 -32.51
C GLU A 891 -28.48 -17.22 -32.57
N SER A 892 -29.33 -16.99 -31.57
CA SER A 892 -30.67 -17.56 -31.54
C SER A 892 -31.50 -17.10 -32.73
N GLY A 893 -32.18 -18.04 -33.40
CA GLY A 893 -32.94 -17.77 -34.63
C GLY A 893 -32.14 -17.94 -35.94
N GLN A 894 -30.83 -18.15 -35.88
CA GLN A 894 -30.01 -18.49 -37.05
C GLN A 894 -29.73 -20.01 -37.10
N PRO A 895 -29.79 -20.65 -38.30
CA PRO A 895 -29.50 -22.06 -38.43
C PRO A 895 -28.02 -22.35 -38.15
N ILE A 896 -27.73 -23.44 -37.44
CA ILE A 896 -26.36 -23.98 -37.34
C ILE A 896 -26.01 -24.60 -38.70
N ALA A 897 -24.74 -24.56 -39.08
CA ALA A 897 -24.25 -25.19 -40.31
C ALA A 897 -24.69 -26.66 -40.36
N LYS A 898 -25.13 -27.15 -41.53
CA LYS A 898 -25.58 -28.55 -41.66
C LYS A 898 -24.42 -29.53 -41.51
N GLU A 899 -23.23 -29.04 -41.76
CA GLU A 899 -21.95 -29.74 -41.69
C GLU A 899 -21.38 -29.75 -40.27
N ASP A 900 -22.02 -29.08 -39.32
CA ASP A 900 -21.66 -29.15 -37.91
C ASP A 900 -21.85 -30.59 -37.39
N PRO A 901 -20.83 -31.20 -36.75
CA PRO A 901 -20.89 -32.61 -36.38
C PRO A 901 -21.85 -32.91 -35.22
N HIS A 902 -22.12 -31.92 -34.35
CA HIS A 902 -22.88 -32.12 -33.10
C HIS A 902 -23.75 -30.91 -32.72
N PRO A 903 -24.68 -30.46 -33.59
CA PRO A 903 -25.54 -29.30 -33.31
C PRO A 903 -26.44 -29.52 -32.08
N GLU A 904 -26.70 -30.76 -31.70
CA GLU A 904 -27.48 -31.15 -30.51
C GLU A 904 -26.78 -30.83 -29.18
N LEU A 905 -25.46 -30.61 -29.19
CA LEU A 905 -24.66 -30.29 -28.00
C LEU A 905 -24.50 -28.78 -27.77
N VAL A 906 -25.06 -27.95 -28.66
CA VAL A 906 -25.02 -26.48 -28.53
C VAL A 906 -25.89 -26.03 -27.35
N HIS A 907 -25.25 -25.67 -26.25
CA HIS A 907 -25.91 -25.05 -25.10
C HIS A 907 -26.01 -23.53 -25.23
N ARG A 908 -24.90 -22.86 -25.58
CA ARG A 908 -24.83 -21.40 -25.75
C ARG A 908 -24.57 -21.02 -27.20
N ARG A 909 -25.14 -19.89 -27.62
CA ARG A 909 -25.10 -19.35 -28.98
C ARG A 909 -24.46 -17.96 -29.01
N GLY A 910 -24.04 -17.51 -30.20
CA GLY A 910 -23.32 -16.26 -30.38
C GLY A 910 -21.91 -16.32 -29.79
N MET A 911 -21.19 -17.41 -30.06
CA MET A 911 -19.86 -17.67 -29.49
C MET A 911 -18.97 -18.39 -30.50
N TYR A 912 -17.66 -18.37 -30.25
CA TYR A 912 -16.73 -19.27 -30.93
C TYR A 912 -16.45 -20.48 -30.04
N LYS A 913 -16.48 -21.67 -30.64
CA LYS A 913 -16.14 -22.94 -30.00
C LYS A 913 -14.75 -22.89 -29.38
N ASP A 914 -14.55 -23.62 -28.29
CA ASP A 914 -13.25 -23.66 -27.60
C ASP A 914 -12.25 -24.59 -28.32
N THR A 915 -12.77 -25.69 -28.85
CA THR A 915 -12.06 -26.68 -29.66
C THR A 915 -12.91 -27.05 -30.87
N TYR A 916 -12.29 -27.71 -31.86
CA TYR A 916 -13.00 -28.30 -32.99
C TYR A 916 -12.57 -29.76 -33.17
N LEU A 917 -13.54 -30.67 -33.15
CA LEU A 917 -13.36 -32.12 -33.20
C LEU A 917 -12.52 -32.66 -32.04
N ALA A 918 -12.77 -32.17 -30.82
CA ALA A 918 -12.22 -32.78 -29.62
C ALA A 918 -12.76 -34.20 -29.40
N SER A 919 -12.00 -35.05 -28.68
CA SER A 919 -12.46 -36.41 -28.35
C SER A 919 -13.72 -36.44 -27.48
N GLN A 920 -13.95 -35.36 -26.71
CA GLN A 920 -15.17 -35.11 -25.95
C GLN A 920 -16.03 -34.11 -26.72
N PRO A 921 -17.07 -34.55 -27.46
CA PRO A 921 -17.78 -33.66 -28.39
C PRO A 921 -18.44 -32.44 -27.76
N TRP A 922 -18.86 -32.52 -26.49
CA TRP A 922 -19.45 -31.38 -25.78
C TRP A 922 -18.41 -30.29 -25.43
N ALA A 923 -17.12 -30.64 -25.35
CA ALA A 923 -16.05 -29.70 -24.99
C ALA A 923 -15.90 -28.59 -26.05
N ASP A 924 -16.13 -28.93 -27.33
CA ASP A 924 -16.13 -27.97 -28.45
C ASP A 924 -17.08 -26.80 -28.18
N TYR A 925 -18.26 -27.06 -27.58
CA TYR A 925 -19.34 -26.09 -27.41
C TYR A 925 -19.33 -25.36 -26.06
N GLN A 926 -18.26 -25.49 -25.27
CA GLN A 926 -18.14 -24.76 -24.01
C GLN A 926 -17.72 -23.31 -24.24
N LEU A 927 -18.45 -22.35 -23.64
CA LEU A 927 -18.01 -20.96 -23.64
C LEU A 927 -16.82 -20.80 -22.69
N ARG A 928 -15.65 -20.48 -23.26
CA ARG A 928 -14.38 -20.29 -22.57
C ARG A 928 -13.65 -19.04 -23.08
N PRO A 929 -12.71 -18.46 -22.33
CA PRO A 929 -12.04 -17.22 -22.73
C PRO A 929 -10.97 -17.39 -23.84
N ASN A 930 -10.69 -18.62 -24.28
CA ASN A 930 -9.53 -18.93 -25.12
C ASN A 930 -9.58 -18.30 -26.52
N PHE A 931 -10.76 -18.18 -27.14
CA PHE A 931 -10.87 -17.60 -28.47
C PHE A 931 -10.50 -16.10 -28.52
N CYS A 932 -10.51 -15.41 -27.36
CA CYS A 932 -10.00 -14.04 -27.26
C CYS A 932 -8.52 -13.96 -27.68
N ILE A 933 -7.73 -15.01 -27.43
CA ILE A 933 -6.33 -15.09 -27.86
C ILE A 933 -6.25 -15.06 -29.38
N ALA A 934 -7.00 -15.94 -30.05
CA ALA A 934 -7.07 -16.01 -31.51
C ALA A 934 -7.55 -14.67 -32.11
N MET A 935 -8.53 -14.01 -31.49
CA MET A 935 -9.01 -12.69 -31.89
C MET A 935 -7.92 -11.61 -31.83
N VAL A 936 -7.02 -11.66 -30.85
CA VAL A 936 -5.90 -10.71 -30.74
C VAL A 936 -4.85 -10.95 -31.81
N VAL A 937 -4.38 -12.20 -31.95
CA VAL A 937 -3.24 -12.55 -32.79
C VAL A 937 -3.62 -12.67 -34.28
N ALA A 938 -4.81 -13.17 -34.59
CA ALA A 938 -5.30 -13.39 -35.96
C ALA A 938 -6.72 -12.81 -36.17
N PRO A 939 -6.90 -11.48 -36.01
CA PRO A 939 -8.21 -10.82 -36.12
C PRO A 939 -8.84 -10.90 -37.51
N GLU A 940 -8.12 -11.37 -38.52
CA GLU A 940 -8.60 -11.60 -39.89
C GLU A 940 -9.37 -12.92 -40.07
N LEU A 941 -9.37 -13.79 -39.06
CA LEU A 941 -10.13 -15.04 -39.07
C LEU A 941 -11.61 -14.85 -38.76
N PHE A 942 -11.96 -13.72 -38.15
CA PHE A 942 -13.27 -13.50 -37.54
C PHE A 942 -14.10 -12.52 -38.36
N ASP A 943 -15.38 -12.82 -38.54
CA ASP A 943 -16.35 -11.80 -38.91
C ASP A 943 -16.49 -10.76 -37.78
N LYS A 944 -16.60 -9.48 -38.16
CA LYS A 944 -16.58 -8.39 -37.18
C LYS A 944 -17.80 -8.38 -36.26
N ASP A 945 -18.98 -8.77 -36.77
CA ASP A 945 -20.24 -8.66 -36.05
C ASP A 945 -20.40 -9.91 -35.17
N HIS A 946 -20.02 -11.09 -35.67
CA HIS A 946 -19.90 -12.31 -34.87
C HIS A 946 -18.89 -12.17 -33.72
N ALA A 947 -17.70 -11.60 -33.99
CA ALA A 947 -16.71 -11.34 -32.96
C ALA A 947 -17.24 -10.39 -31.88
N TRP A 948 -17.97 -9.35 -32.28
CA TRP A 948 -18.56 -8.40 -31.34
C TRP A 948 -19.64 -9.05 -30.45
N ALA A 949 -20.48 -9.91 -31.02
CA ALA A 949 -21.46 -10.70 -30.28
C ALA A 949 -20.78 -11.66 -29.29
N ALA A 950 -19.76 -12.39 -29.72
CA ALA A 950 -19.00 -13.30 -28.87
C ALA A 950 -18.31 -12.58 -27.70
N LEU A 951 -17.65 -11.46 -27.95
CA LEU A 951 -17.02 -10.65 -26.90
C LEU A 951 -18.04 -10.03 -25.94
N THR A 952 -19.27 -9.80 -26.40
CA THR A 952 -20.39 -9.38 -25.55
C THR A 952 -20.87 -10.51 -24.64
N ASN A 953 -20.93 -11.73 -25.14
CA ASN A 953 -21.17 -12.90 -24.29
C ASN A 953 -20.05 -13.11 -23.27
N VAL A 954 -18.79 -12.94 -23.66
CA VAL A 954 -17.65 -13.03 -22.74
C VAL A 954 -17.76 -12.00 -21.61
N ARG A 955 -18.04 -10.74 -21.94
CA ARG A 955 -18.28 -9.68 -20.95
C ARG A 955 -19.36 -10.07 -19.95
N ASN A 956 -20.50 -10.56 -20.44
CA ASN A 956 -21.69 -10.77 -19.62
C ASN A 956 -21.62 -12.05 -18.80
N VAL A 957 -20.82 -13.04 -19.21
CA VAL A 957 -20.84 -14.39 -18.64
C VAL A 957 -19.53 -14.76 -17.96
N LEU A 958 -18.39 -14.41 -18.55
CA LEU A 958 -17.07 -14.88 -18.10
C LEU A 958 -16.28 -13.84 -17.32
N LEU A 959 -16.48 -12.55 -17.54
CA LEU A 959 -15.73 -11.51 -16.84
C LEU A 959 -16.14 -11.44 -15.36
N GLY A 960 -15.18 -11.68 -14.47
CA GLY A 960 -15.28 -11.43 -13.04
C GLY A 960 -14.70 -10.05 -12.66
N PRO A 961 -14.61 -9.73 -11.36
CA PRO A 961 -14.11 -8.43 -10.90
C PRO A 961 -12.65 -8.14 -11.29
N PHE A 962 -11.82 -9.19 -11.28
CA PHE A 962 -10.38 -9.10 -11.59
C PHE A 962 -9.96 -10.07 -12.69
N GLY A 963 -10.51 -11.29 -12.68
CA GLY A 963 -10.16 -12.37 -13.60
C GLY A 963 -11.32 -12.81 -14.49
N MET A 964 -11.05 -13.77 -15.36
CA MET A 964 -11.99 -14.39 -16.29
C MET A 964 -12.31 -15.80 -15.84
N LYS A 965 -13.60 -16.07 -15.61
CA LYS A 965 -14.11 -17.42 -15.34
C LYS A 965 -13.68 -18.33 -16.50
N THR A 966 -13.01 -19.43 -16.15
CA THR A 966 -12.44 -20.36 -17.15
C THR A 966 -13.48 -21.21 -17.86
N LEU A 967 -14.70 -21.26 -17.34
CA LEU A 967 -15.85 -21.96 -17.90
C LEU A 967 -17.13 -21.19 -17.57
N ASP A 968 -18.10 -21.27 -18.47
CA ASP A 968 -19.47 -20.77 -18.29
C ASP A 968 -20.10 -21.23 -16.97
N PRO A 969 -20.60 -20.32 -16.12
CA PRO A 969 -21.32 -20.66 -14.89
C PRO A 969 -22.53 -21.58 -15.04
N ASN A 970 -23.15 -21.62 -16.23
CA ASN A 970 -24.28 -22.48 -16.51
C ASN A 970 -23.86 -23.88 -17.00
N ASP A 971 -22.57 -24.15 -17.21
CA ASP A 971 -22.09 -25.49 -17.54
C ASP A 971 -22.16 -26.41 -16.32
N MET A 972 -22.55 -27.67 -16.53
CA MET A 972 -22.66 -28.65 -15.46
C MET A 972 -21.34 -28.90 -14.72
N ASN A 973 -20.19 -28.66 -15.34
CA ASN A 973 -18.87 -28.87 -14.74
C ASN A 973 -18.33 -27.62 -14.03
N TYR A 974 -19.05 -26.49 -14.07
CA TYR A 974 -18.60 -25.26 -13.43
C TYR A 974 -18.46 -25.37 -11.92
N ASN A 975 -17.28 -25.07 -11.40
CA ASN A 975 -17.03 -24.80 -9.99
C ASN A 975 -15.94 -23.73 -9.83
N GLY A 976 -16.33 -22.54 -9.36
CA GLY A 976 -15.45 -21.39 -9.19
C GLY A 976 -14.54 -21.39 -7.96
N TYR A 977 -14.52 -22.45 -7.15
CA TYR A 977 -13.75 -22.51 -5.90
C TYR A 977 -12.60 -23.52 -5.97
N TYR A 978 -11.38 -23.04 -6.23
CA TYR A 978 -10.20 -23.89 -6.30
C TYR A 978 -9.56 -24.08 -4.92
N PHE A 979 -9.56 -25.33 -4.46
CA PHE A 979 -8.83 -25.77 -3.26
C PHE A 979 -8.02 -27.02 -3.59
N ASN A 980 -6.72 -26.86 -3.85
CA ASN A 980 -5.86 -27.97 -4.28
C ASN A 980 -5.72 -29.08 -3.23
N ASN A 981 -5.91 -28.75 -1.95
CA ASN A 981 -5.85 -29.68 -0.81
C ASN A 981 -7.20 -30.35 -0.50
N ASN A 982 -8.23 -30.16 -1.32
CA ASN A 982 -9.53 -30.80 -1.12
C ASN A 982 -9.43 -32.32 -1.34
N ASP A 983 -9.50 -33.12 -0.27
CA ASP A 983 -9.52 -34.59 -0.32
C ASP A 983 -10.95 -35.16 -0.12
N SER A 984 -11.95 -34.56 -0.75
CA SER A 984 -13.32 -35.10 -0.72
C SER A 984 -13.53 -36.22 -1.75
N ASN A 985 -14.72 -36.84 -1.73
CA ASN A 985 -15.15 -37.79 -2.77
C ASN A 985 -15.74 -37.09 -4.00
N ASP A 986 -15.79 -35.76 -4.03
CA ASP A 986 -16.36 -35.01 -5.15
C ASP A 986 -15.37 -34.95 -6.31
N TYR A 987 -15.69 -35.68 -7.38
CA TYR A 987 -14.90 -35.77 -8.60
C TYR A 987 -14.47 -34.40 -9.13
N LYS A 988 -15.34 -33.37 -9.05
CA LYS A 988 -15.13 -32.06 -9.68
C LYS A 988 -14.15 -31.17 -8.94
N VAL A 989 -13.92 -31.38 -7.64
CA VAL A 989 -13.09 -30.48 -6.82
C VAL A 989 -11.94 -31.20 -6.14
N ALA A 990 -12.00 -32.52 -5.99
CA ALA A 990 -10.96 -33.27 -5.30
C ALA A 990 -9.60 -33.08 -5.98
N HIS A 991 -8.60 -32.73 -5.17
CA HIS A 991 -7.25 -32.34 -5.55
C HIS A 991 -7.20 -31.23 -6.63
N GLY A 992 -8.19 -30.34 -6.63
CA GLY A 992 -8.23 -29.18 -7.50
C GLY A 992 -8.62 -29.49 -8.95
N MET A 993 -9.40 -30.55 -9.20
CA MET A 993 -9.88 -30.93 -10.55
C MET A 993 -10.60 -29.78 -11.30
N ASN A 994 -11.11 -28.78 -10.59
CA ASN A 994 -11.75 -27.60 -11.16
C ASN A 994 -10.81 -26.43 -11.50
N TYR A 995 -9.48 -26.59 -11.46
CA TYR A 995 -8.50 -25.50 -11.68
C TYR A 995 -8.80 -24.61 -12.91
N HIS A 996 -9.29 -25.22 -14.00
CA HIS A 996 -9.72 -24.54 -15.22
C HIS A 996 -11.20 -24.76 -15.56
N GLN A 997 -12.04 -24.99 -14.56
CA GLN A 997 -13.48 -25.24 -14.75
C GLN A 997 -14.33 -24.26 -13.94
N GLY A 998 -13.91 -23.01 -13.84
CA GLY A 998 -14.67 -21.97 -13.16
C GLY A 998 -13.86 -20.89 -12.45
N PRO A 999 -12.69 -21.18 -11.83
CA PRO A 999 -11.85 -20.16 -11.23
C PRO A 999 -11.51 -19.05 -12.22
N GLU A 1000 -11.29 -17.87 -11.69
CA GLU A 1000 -11.15 -16.62 -12.44
C GLU A 1000 -9.68 -16.31 -12.68
N TRP A 1001 -9.20 -16.54 -13.89
CA TRP A 1001 -7.79 -16.34 -14.24
C TRP A 1001 -7.55 -14.91 -14.73
N LEU A 1002 -6.44 -14.29 -14.33
CA LEU A 1002 -6.22 -12.87 -14.63
C LEU A 1002 -5.63 -12.63 -16.03
N TRP A 1003 -4.70 -13.46 -16.49
CA TRP A 1003 -4.05 -13.24 -17.79
C TRP A 1003 -5.00 -13.23 -19.02
N PRO A 1004 -6.10 -14.01 -19.07
CA PRO A 1004 -7.04 -13.95 -20.19
C PRO A 1004 -7.81 -12.62 -20.25
N VAL A 1005 -7.87 -11.85 -19.15
CA VAL A 1005 -8.45 -10.50 -19.12
C VAL A 1005 -7.72 -9.60 -20.11
N GLY A 1006 -6.38 -9.69 -20.16
CA GLY A 1006 -5.57 -8.91 -21.09
C GLY A 1006 -5.95 -9.22 -22.55
N TYR A 1007 -6.03 -10.51 -22.92
CA TYR A 1007 -6.46 -10.89 -24.26
C TYR A 1007 -7.90 -10.50 -24.58
N TYR A 1008 -8.82 -10.62 -23.63
CA TYR A 1008 -10.20 -10.15 -23.78
C TYR A 1008 -10.26 -8.64 -24.05
N LEU A 1009 -9.60 -7.82 -23.24
CA LEU A 1009 -9.59 -6.36 -23.39
C LEU A 1009 -8.94 -5.93 -24.70
N ARG A 1010 -7.81 -6.54 -25.09
CA ARG A 1010 -7.16 -6.29 -26.37
C ARG A 1010 -8.06 -6.67 -27.55
N ALA A 1011 -8.75 -7.81 -27.50
CA ALA A 1011 -9.72 -8.21 -28.51
C ALA A 1011 -10.88 -7.22 -28.59
N ARG A 1012 -11.46 -6.84 -27.44
CA ARG A 1012 -12.53 -5.84 -27.34
C ARG A 1012 -12.15 -4.51 -27.97
N LEU A 1013 -11.00 -3.95 -27.61
CA LEU A 1013 -10.51 -2.69 -28.18
C LEU A 1013 -10.33 -2.81 -29.70
N LYS A 1014 -9.74 -3.91 -30.16
CA LYS A 1014 -9.50 -4.15 -31.59
C LYS A 1014 -10.80 -4.26 -32.39
N PHE A 1015 -11.77 -5.03 -31.91
CA PHE A 1015 -13.04 -5.20 -32.62
C PHE A 1015 -13.96 -4.00 -32.47
N ALA A 1016 -13.95 -3.29 -31.34
CA ALA A 1016 -14.66 -2.02 -31.20
C ALA A 1016 -14.22 -1.03 -32.29
N ARG A 1017 -12.91 -0.88 -32.52
CA ARG A 1017 -12.38 -0.05 -33.62
C ARG A 1017 -12.85 -0.54 -35.00
N LYS A 1018 -12.89 -1.86 -35.23
CA LYS A 1018 -13.35 -2.46 -36.50
C LYS A 1018 -14.85 -2.29 -36.78
N THR A 1019 -15.70 -2.20 -35.75
CA THR A 1019 -17.14 -1.99 -35.95
C THR A 1019 -17.44 -0.65 -36.62
N GLY A 1020 -16.59 0.36 -36.38
CA GLY A 1020 -16.81 1.73 -36.84
C GLY A 1020 -17.81 2.52 -35.98
N ASP A 1021 -18.37 1.92 -34.92
CA ASP A 1021 -19.27 2.60 -33.98
C ASP A 1021 -18.47 3.37 -32.92
N VAL A 1022 -18.51 4.69 -33.03
CA VAL A 1022 -17.81 5.61 -32.12
C VAL A 1022 -18.32 5.50 -30.68
N GLN A 1023 -19.63 5.25 -30.48
CA GLN A 1023 -20.19 5.11 -29.13
C GLN A 1023 -19.77 3.78 -28.50
N ALA A 1024 -19.80 2.70 -29.28
CA ALA A 1024 -19.30 1.41 -28.82
C ALA A 1024 -17.80 1.48 -28.45
N LEU A 1025 -16.98 2.18 -29.25
CA LEU A 1025 -15.58 2.40 -28.93
C LEU A 1025 -15.39 3.21 -27.64
N LYS A 1026 -16.12 4.32 -27.48
CA LYS A 1026 -16.06 5.14 -26.27
C LYS A 1026 -16.47 4.37 -25.02
N ALA A 1027 -17.54 3.58 -25.10
CA ALA A 1027 -17.98 2.72 -24.02
C ALA A 1027 -16.93 1.65 -23.67
N THR A 1028 -16.29 1.05 -24.69
CA THR A 1028 -15.21 0.06 -24.51
C THR A 1028 -13.99 0.67 -23.84
N LEU A 1029 -13.61 1.89 -24.21
CA LEU A 1029 -12.49 2.61 -23.58
C LEU A 1029 -12.79 2.91 -22.11
N ALA A 1030 -14.01 3.33 -21.79
CA ALA A 1030 -14.43 3.59 -20.41
C ALA A 1030 -14.41 2.32 -19.56
N GLU A 1031 -14.99 1.23 -20.07
CA GLU A 1031 -14.99 -0.08 -19.38
C GLU A 1031 -13.58 -0.63 -19.21
N THR A 1032 -12.72 -0.50 -20.21
CA THR A 1032 -11.32 -0.94 -20.12
C THR A 1032 -10.60 -0.19 -18.99
N LYS A 1033 -10.79 1.13 -18.88
CA LYS A 1033 -10.21 1.95 -17.80
C LYS A 1033 -10.76 1.56 -16.43
N GLU A 1034 -12.05 1.24 -16.33
CA GLU A 1034 -12.68 0.75 -15.09
C GLU A 1034 -12.06 -0.57 -14.63
N ILE A 1035 -11.96 -1.57 -15.52
CA ILE A 1035 -11.37 -2.88 -15.22
C ILE A 1035 -9.90 -2.73 -14.81
N LEU A 1036 -9.12 -1.90 -15.53
CA LEU A 1036 -7.73 -1.64 -15.18
C LEU A 1036 -7.58 -0.92 -13.83
N SER A 1037 -8.52 -0.05 -13.46
CA SER A 1037 -8.55 0.61 -12.15
C SER A 1037 -8.80 -0.38 -11.01
N ASN A 1038 -9.66 -1.38 -11.20
CA ASN A 1038 -9.88 -2.44 -10.20
C ASN A 1038 -8.60 -3.26 -9.98
N ASN A 1039 -7.89 -3.59 -11.06
CA ASN A 1039 -6.60 -4.26 -10.99
C ASN A 1039 -5.53 -3.40 -10.29
N TYR A 1040 -5.52 -2.08 -10.51
CA TYR A 1040 -4.63 -1.17 -9.78
C TYR A 1040 -4.89 -1.21 -8.27
N GLN A 1041 -6.15 -1.16 -7.84
CA GLN A 1041 -6.51 -1.27 -6.43
C GLN A 1041 -6.03 -2.59 -5.83
N LEU A 1042 -6.18 -3.71 -6.57
CA LEU A 1042 -5.69 -5.00 -6.14
C LEU A 1042 -4.17 -4.98 -5.92
N VAL A 1043 -3.38 -4.49 -6.89
CA VAL A 1043 -1.91 -4.33 -6.75
C VAL A 1043 -1.55 -3.53 -5.51
N GLN A 1044 -2.27 -2.44 -5.22
CA GLN A 1044 -1.97 -1.57 -4.07
C GLN A 1044 -2.36 -2.18 -2.72
N SER A 1045 -3.35 -3.07 -2.70
CA SER A 1045 -3.89 -3.67 -1.48
C SER A 1045 -3.09 -4.87 -0.95
N THR A 1046 -2.30 -5.53 -1.79
CA THR A 1046 -1.57 -6.75 -1.38
C THR A 1046 -0.16 -6.41 -0.86
N PRO A 1047 0.35 -7.15 0.14
CA PRO A 1047 1.73 -6.97 0.59
C PRO A 1047 2.74 -7.35 -0.50
N TRP A 1048 2.32 -8.14 -1.49
CA TRP A 1048 3.13 -8.54 -2.63
C TRP A 1048 3.31 -7.46 -3.69
N ARG A 1049 2.46 -6.41 -3.70
CA ARG A 1049 2.45 -5.38 -4.75
C ARG A 1049 2.36 -5.97 -6.16
N GLY A 1050 1.54 -7.02 -6.31
CA GLY A 1050 1.35 -7.70 -7.58
C GLY A 1050 -0.03 -8.31 -7.74
N LEU A 1051 -0.29 -8.79 -8.95
CA LEU A 1051 -1.51 -9.48 -9.36
C LEU A 1051 -1.38 -11.00 -9.23
N PRO A 1052 -2.39 -11.68 -8.67
CA PRO A 1052 -2.40 -13.13 -8.53
C PRO A 1052 -2.54 -13.85 -9.88
N GLU A 1053 -2.27 -15.14 -9.87
CA GLU A 1053 -2.53 -16.04 -10.98
C GLU A 1053 -4.04 -16.16 -11.26
N LEU A 1054 -4.82 -16.39 -10.21
CA LEU A 1054 -6.26 -16.55 -10.28
C LEU A 1054 -6.94 -16.14 -8.97
N THR A 1055 -8.23 -15.84 -9.07
CA THR A 1055 -9.15 -15.70 -7.94
C THR A 1055 -10.17 -16.83 -7.96
N ASN A 1056 -10.78 -17.08 -6.81
CA ASN A 1056 -12.01 -17.85 -6.77
C ASN A 1056 -13.17 -17.02 -7.35
N ARG A 1057 -14.37 -17.59 -7.33
CA ARG A 1057 -15.60 -16.97 -7.79
C ARG A 1057 -15.72 -15.52 -7.30
N ASP A 1058 -16.06 -14.63 -8.23
CA ASP A 1058 -16.40 -13.22 -8.01
C ASP A 1058 -15.30 -12.46 -7.24
N GLY A 1059 -14.04 -12.73 -7.59
CA GLY A 1059 -12.86 -12.04 -7.04
C GLY A 1059 -12.42 -12.51 -5.65
N GLU A 1060 -13.01 -13.57 -5.09
CA GLU A 1060 -12.63 -14.07 -3.77
C GLU A 1060 -11.17 -14.57 -3.75
N HIS A 1061 -10.46 -14.32 -2.64
CA HIS A 1061 -9.08 -14.77 -2.47
C HIS A 1061 -8.97 -16.30 -2.62
N CYS A 1062 -8.00 -16.75 -3.42
CA CYS A 1062 -7.71 -18.16 -3.60
C CYS A 1062 -6.38 -18.52 -2.92
N PRO A 1063 -6.41 -19.30 -1.82
CA PRO A 1063 -5.18 -19.69 -1.11
C PRO A 1063 -4.23 -20.55 -1.96
N GLY A 1064 -4.75 -21.24 -2.98
CA GLY A 1064 -3.94 -22.04 -3.90
C GLY A 1064 -3.33 -21.25 -5.05
N SER A 1065 -3.74 -19.98 -5.24
CA SER A 1065 -3.20 -19.12 -6.30
C SER A 1065 -1.80 -18.65 -5.95
N CYS A 1066 -0.93 -18.56 -6.96
CA CYS A 1066 0.28 -17.76 -6.83
C CYS A 1066 -0.10 -16.27 -6.59
N PRO A 1067 0.41 -15.59 -5.54
CA PRO A 1067 0.07 -14.19 -5.25
C PRO A 1067 0.57 -13.17 -6.29
N VAL A 1068 1.68 -13.47 -6.98
CA VAL A 1068 2.24 -12.65 -8.06
C VAL A 1068 2.57 -13.56 -9.22
N GLN A 1069 2.05 -13.25 -10.41
CA GLN A 1069 2.19 -14.09 -11.59
C GLN A 1069 2.56 -13.30 -12.84
N ALA A 1070 3.46 -13.86 -13.65
CA ALA A 1070 4.12 -13.17 -14.76
C ALA A 1070 3.15 -12.74 -15.85
N TRP A 1071 2.33 -13.68 -16.34
CA TRP A 1071 1.36 -13.40 -17.39
C TRP A 1071 0.24 -12.43 -16.98
N SER A 1072 -0.10 -12.34 -15.70
CA SER A 1072 -1.15 -11.45 -15.19
C SER A 1072 -0.69 -10.00 -15.30
N HIS A 1073 0.59 -9.75 -14.98
CA HIS A 1073 1.20 -8.44 -15.19
C HIS A 1073 1.40 -8.14 -16.68
N ALA A 1074 1.97 -9.11 -17.40
CA ALA A 1074 2.33 -8.93 -18.81
C ALA A 1074 1.13 -8.54 -19.67
N THR A 1075 0.06 -9.33 -19.60
CA THR A 1075 -1.09 -9.19 -20.50
C THR A 1075 -1.89 -7.92 -20.24
N LEU A 1076 -1.97 -7.44 -18.99
CA LEU A 1076 -2.57 -6.14 -18.67
C LEU A 1076 -1.67 -4.96 -19.09
N LEU A 1077 -0.35 -5.12 -18.96
CA LEU A 1077 0.61 -4.13 -19.47
C LEU A 1077 0.50 -3.98 -21.00
N GLU A 1078 0.24 -5.08 -21.71
CA GLU A 1078 -0.03 -5.05 -23.14
C GLU A 1078 -1.34 -4.32 -23.50
N VAL A 1079 -2.38 -4.39 -22.66
CA VAL A 1079 -3.61 -3.59 -22.85
C VAL A 1079 -3.29 -2.10 -22.76
N LEU A 1080 -2.52 -1.69 -21.76
CA LEU A 1080 -2.12 -0.29 -21.58
C LEU A 1080 -1.29 0.23 -22.77
N TYR A 1081 -0.44 -0.63 -23.32
CA TYR A 1081 0.31 -0.30 -24.53
C TYR A 1081 -0.62 -0.13 -25.76
N ASP A 1082 -1.56 -1.06 -25.97
CA ASP A 1082 -2.53 -0.99 -27.07
C ASP A 1082 -3.51 0.21 -26.96
N LEU A 1083 -3.74 0.70 -25.73
CA LEU A 1083 -4.48 1.94 -25.48
C LEU A 1083 -3.67 3.15 -25.93
N GLN A 1084 -2.40 3.24 -25.55
CA GLN A 1084 -1.52 4.36 -25.93
C GLN A 1084 -1.31 4.45 -27.45
N GLN A 1085 -1.17 3.30 -28.13
CA GLN A 1085 -0.97 3.26 -29.59
C GLN A 1085 -2.22 3.60 -30.42
N GLY A 1086 -3.41 3.60 -29.81
CA GLY A 1086 -4.67 3.88 -30.50
C GLY A 1086 -5.37 5.15 -30.06
N GLU A 1087 -4.71 5.96 -29.24
CA GLU A 1087 -4.90 7.41 -29.18
C GLU A 1087 -4.12 8.06 -30.33
#